data_AF-A0A8H8R092-F1
#
_entry.id   AF-A0A8H8R092-F1
#
_cell.length_a   1.000
_cell.length_b   1.000
_cell.length_c   1.000
_cell.angle_alpha   90.00
_cell.angle_beta   90.00
_cell.angle_gamma   90.00
#
_symmetry.space_group_name_H-M   'P 1'
#
loop_
_entity.id
_entity.type
_entity.pdbx_description
1 polymer ?
#
loop_
_entity_poly.entity_id
_entity_poly.type
_entity_poly.pdbx_seq_one_letter_code
_entity_poly.pdbx_strand_id
1 'polypeptide(L)'
;MPSASSLETHGDKVLRSISLASEYAFKHSEDDGHWYGELRSNSTITAEYVMLQYILGIDLLPNAEALKHELLSGQQKDGGWNIGYGTPGDISTSVEAYLALRLLGIPSDNPAMQRGRQFITGIGGIPKVRVFTRIHLAMFGLFPWSGIPQLPPELILLSPQTKINVYRLSSWARATLIPLLVIAHHQPTFPLPNGLSANNDFIDELWRNPGNKSVPYSPPLLEQWRKEGMFSWEFCFTIADTTLCYLSNALRKLPTRKHAIKKCVDWVLERQEKSGDWAGILPPMLNNILMLHLEGFSHDSKPFQGGLAAIERFTWKNEKGMHVQACVSPVWDTALMTIGLLDAGIPGADKRLQKALGWTKERQIQGPEGDWRVYRPGLTAGGWAFEYHNTWYPDIDDTAAVIIAFVKQEPESVGSDHVLFALDWLLGMVNPDGGWGAFDVENNNEFMNKCPFSDLDALCDPSTADVTGRVVEAFGLILSSRAFPIDIGLEKTLTIAVHNAINYLASIQESNGSWWGRWGVNYVYGTSNVLCALAYSDGGRIKDLVNPAIEWLKSCQAPNGGWGECLETYADPEKAGKGETTASQTAWALMGLLAHLAPTDDSIQRGIAFLLDSQDDHQDGKGASWLEPQFTGTGFPNHFYLRYDFYRHYFPLMALGRYSKAMKFDGSAK
;
A
#
# COMPACT_ATOMS: atom_id res chain seq x y z
N MET A 1 16.35 6.06 -58.67
CA MET A 1 15.61 5.03 -57.92
C MET A 1 15.67 5.42 -56.45
N PRO A 2 14.54 5.80 -55.81
CA PRO A 2 14.53 6.03 -54.37
C PRO A 2 14.63 4.67 -53.66
N SER A 3 15.51 4.56 -52.66
CA SER A 3 15.67 3.38 -51.82
C SER A 3 14.35 3.06 -51.12
N ALA A 4 13.85 1.85 -51.29
CA ALA A 4 12.71 1.34 -50.52
C ALA A 4 13.07 1.33 -49.04
N SER A 5 12.53 2.28 -48.26
CA SER A 5 12.46 2.14 -46.81
C SER A 5 11.56 0.95 -46.53
N SER A 6 12.11 -0.16 -46.04
CA SER A 6 11.32 -1.29 -45.58
C SER A 6 10.36 -0.80 -44.50
N LEU A 7 9.05 -0.92 -44.73
CA LEU A 7 8.05 -0.66 -43.71
C LEU A 7 8.30 -1.61 -42.52
N GLU A 8 8.53 -1.04 -41.33
CA GLU A 8 8.72 -1.77 -40.08
C GLU A 8 7.50 -2.67 -39.81
N THR A 9 7.71 -3.97 -39.58
CA THR A 9 6.61 -4.90 -39.32
C THR A 9 6.07 -4.73 -37.89
N HIS A 10 4.87 -5.25 -37.61
CA HIS A 10 4.32 -5.23 -36.25
C HIS A 10 5.24 -5.94 -35.24
N GLY A 11 5.81 -7.08 -35.63
CA GLY A 11 6.78 -7.80 -34.81
C GLY A 11 8.03 -6.98 -34.51
N ASP A 12 8.56 -6.27 -35.52
CA ASP A 12 9.72 -5.39 -35.34
C ASP A 12 9.43 -4.27 -34.32
N LYS A 13 8.24 -3.66 -34.37
CA LYS A 13 7.82 -2.63 -33.40
C LYS A 13 7.76 -3.16 -31.97
N VAL A 14 7.18 -4.35 -31.79
CA VAL A 14 7.08 -5.00 -30.47
C VAL A 14 8.46 -5.31 -29.92
N LEU A 15 9.33 -5.92 -30.72
CA LEU A 15 10.70 -6.26 -30.30
C LEU A 15 11.52 -4.99 -29.99
N ARG A 16 11.37 -3.94 -30.78
CA ARG A 16 12.01 -2.64 -30.51
C ARG A 16 11.51 -2.03 -29.20
N SER A 17 10.21 -2.04 -28.97
CA SER A 17 9.60 -1.50 -27.73
C SER A 17 10.10 -2.25 -26.50
N ILE A 18 10.17 -3.58 -26.56
CA ILE A 18 10.73 -4.44 -25.51
C ILE A 18 12.20 -4.13 -25.27
N SER A 19 13.00 -3.98 -26.33
CA SER A 19 14.43 -3.66 -26.22
C SER A 19 14.65 -2.32 -25.50
N LEU A 20 13.93 -1.28 -25.92
CA LEU A 20 14.02 0.05 -25.33
C LEU A 20 13.56 0.05 -23.86
N ALA A 21 12.49 -0.66 -23.54
CA ALA A 21 12.02 -0.81 -22.17
C ALA A 21 13.04 -1.59 -21.30
N SER A 22 13.63 -2.66 -21.82
CA SER A 22 14.66 -3.42 -21.11
C SER A 22 15.91 -2.57 -20.83
N GLU A 23 16.34 -1.75 -21.78
CA GLU A 23 17.44 -0.79 -21.59
C GLU A 23 17.14 0.23 -20.50
N TYR A 24 15.91 0.76 -20.49
CA TYR A 24 15.46 1.66 -19.43
C TYR A 24 15.50 0.98 -18.06
N ALA A 25 14.98 -0.26 -17.94
CA ALA A 25 15.02 -1.02 -16.69
C ALA A 25 16.45 -1.15 -16.17
N PHE A 26 17.40 -1.66 -16.96
CA PHE A 26 18.77 -1.85 -16.51
C PHE A 26 19.52 -0.55 -16.20
N LYS A 27 19.15 0.56 -16.82
CA LYS A 27 19.73 1.87 -16.51
C LYS A 27 19.29 2.38 -15.14
N HIS A 28 18.09 2.00 -14.69
CA HIS A 28 17.51 2.40 -13.42
C HIS A 28 17.64 1.33 -12.33
N SER A 29 18.47 0.30 -12.54
CA SER A 29 18.87 -0.59 -11.45
C SER A 29 19.94 0.09 -10.60
N GLU A 30 19.86 -0.13 -9.30
CA GLU A 30 20.88 0.28 -8.34
C GLU A 30 22.19 -0.50 -8.52
N ASP A 31 23.26 0.02 -7.91
CA ASP A 31 24.61 -0.54 -8.03
C ASP A 31 24.72 -1.98 -7.54
N ASP A 32 23.87 -2.44 -6.62
CA ASP A 32 23.79 -3.82 -6.13
C ASP A 32 22.74 -4.68 -6.88
N GLY A 33 22.12 -4.13 -7.93
CA GLY A 33 21.30 -4.85 -8.90
C GLY A 33 19.79 -4.83 -8.66
N HIS A 34 19.32 -4.19 -7.59
CA HIS A 34 17.89 -4.09 -7.31
C HIS A 34 17.26 -2.87 -8.00
N TRP A 35 15.93 -2.80 -7.96
CA TRP A 35 15.17 -1.65 -8.42
C TRP A 35 14.41 -1.03 -7.27
N TYR A 36 14.33 0.29 -7.27
CA TYR A 36 13.59 1.05 -6.28
C TYR A 36 12.97 2.29 -6.93
N GLY A 37 11.65 2.26 -7.10
CA GLY A 37 10.88 3.38 -7.65
C GLY A 37 10.37 4.31 -6.55
N GLU A 38 10.13 5.58 -6.91
CA GLU A 38 9.42 6.51 -6.03
C GLU A 38 8.00 5.99 -5.75
N LEU A 39 7.63 5.91 -4.47
CA LEU A 39 6.27 5.56 -4.05
C LEU A 39 5.53 6.81 -3.55
N ARG A 40 4.73 7.42 -4.43
CA ARG A 40 3.95 8.61 -4.07
C ARG A 40 2.63 8.25 -3.41
N SER A 41 2.19 9.13 -2.51
CA SER A 41 0.87 9.09 -1.90
C SER A 41 0.23 10.48 -1.92
N ASN A 42 -0.09 11.07 -0.78
CA ASN A 42 -0.64 12.42 -0.65
C ASN A 42 0.18 13.28 0.31
N SER A 43 -0.25 14.54 0.48
CA SER A 43 0.50 15.54 1.25
C SER A 43 0.52 15.29 2.77
N THR A 44 -0.31 14.41 3.33
CA THR A 44 -0.34 14.18 4.80
C THR A 44 0.99 13.62 5.28
N ILE A 45 1.59 12.69 4.54
CA ILE A 45 2.87 12.04 4.90
C ILE A 45 3.98 13.07 5.11
N THR A 46 4.09 14.05 4.22
CA THR A 46 5.08 15.14 4.35
C THR A 46 4.67 16.17 5.40
N ALA A 47 3.36 16.46 5.53
CA ALA A 47 2.86 17.37 6.56
C ALA A 47 3.10 16.85 7.99
N GLU A 48 2.86 15.57 8.23
CA GLU A 48 3.07 14.89 9.50
C GLU A 48 4.57 14.82 9.85
N TYR A 49 5.44 14.60 8.87
CA TYR A 49 6.90 14.73 9.04
C TYR A 49 7.29 16.13 9.50
N VAL A 50 6.76 17.18 8.85
CA VAL A 50 7.01 18.58 9.26
C VAL A 50 6.53 18.82 10.69
N MET A 51 5.36 18.30 11.07
CA MET A 51 4.83 18.41 12.43
C MET A 51 5.74 17.72 13.44
N LEU A 52 6.23 16.50 13.15
CA LEU A 52 7.14 15.79 14.05
C LEU A 52 8.46 16.55 14.22
N GLN A 53 9.10 16.95 13.13
CA GLN A 53 10.36 17.71 13.20
C GLN A 53 10.20 19.00 14.01
N TYR A 54 9.08 19.69 13.80
CA TYR A 54 8.74 20.89 14.57
C TYR A 54 8.54 20.59 16.06
N ILE A 55 7.82 19.52 16.42
CA ILE A 55 7.63 19.06 17.81
C ILE A 55 8.97 18.76 18.48
N LEU A 56 9.90 18.12 17.76
CA LEU A 56 11.21 17.74 18.27
C LEU A 56 12.20 18.91 18.34
N GLY A 57 11.86 20.07 17.79
CA GLY A 57 12.75 21.23 17.70
C GLY A 57 13.92 21.01 16.73
N ILE A 58 13.76 20.11 15.75
CA ILE A 58 14.76 19.84 14.71
C ILE A 58 14.68 20.97 13.67
N ASP A 59 15.85 21.48 13.27
CA ASP A 59 15.93 22.60 12.33
C ASP A 59 15.44 22.21 10.93
N LEU A 60 14.28 22.74 10.55
CA LEU A 60 13.66 22.54 9.24
C LEU A 60 14.26 23.46 8.16
N LEU A 61 15.01 24.50 8.52
CA LEU A 61 15.55 25.49 7.57
C LEU A 61 16.30 24.89 6.38
N PRO A 62 17.13 23.83 6.53
CA PRO A 62 17.86 23.25 5.40
C PRO A 62 16.95 22.71 4.29
N ASN A 63 15.76 22.23 4.62
CA ASN A 63 14.82 21.63 3.66
C ASN A 63 13.53 22.46 3.48
N ALA A 64 13.39 23.59 4.18
CA ALA A 64 12.12 24.33 4.27
C ALA A 64 11.56 24.74 2.91
N GLU A 65 12.39 25.27 2.01
CA GLU A 65 11.94 25.68 0.67
C GLU A 65 11.52 24.50 -0.20
N ALA A 66 12.23 23.37 -0.10
CA ALA A 66 11.90 22.15 -0.82
C ALA A 66 10.58 21.53 -0.35
N LEU A 67 10.34 21.53 0.97
CA LEU A 67 9.08 21.08 1.58
C LEU A 67 7.91 22.00 1.26
N LYS A 68 8.13 23.33 1.29
CA LYS A 68 7.12 24.33 0.88
C LYS A 68 6.72 24.12 -0.57
N HIS A 69 7.69 24.00 -1.46
CA HIS A 69 7.44 23.80 -2.88
C HIS A 69 6.60 22.54 -3.11
N GLU A 70 7.00 21.42 -2.51
CA GLU A 70 6.27 20.16 -2.62
C GLU A 70 4.82 20.30 -2.15
N LEU A 71 4.61 20.78 -0.92
CA LEU A 71 3.27 20.95 -0.36
C LEU A 71 2.43 21.92 -1.22
N LEU A 72 2.98 23.04 -1.67
CA LEU A 72 2.27 23.97 -2.55
C LEU A 72 1.93 23.35 -3.91
N SER A 73 2.80 22.49 -4.45
CA SER A 73 2.59 21.82 -5.74
C SER A 73 1.47 20.78 -5.71
N GLY A 74 1.18 20.23 -4.52
CA GLY A 74 0.07 19.31 -4.30
C GLY A 74 -1.32 19.97 -4.23
N GLN A 75 -1.38 21.30 -4.20
CA GLN A 75 -2.65 22.03 -4.12
C GLN A 75 -3.42 21.94 -5.44
N GLN A 76 -4.68 21.52 -5.35
CA GLN A 76 -5.60 21.36 -6.47
C GLN A 76 -6.25 22.68 -6.89
N LYS A 77 -6.92 22.65 -8.06
CA LYS A 77 -7.60 23.82 -8.63
C LYS A 77 -8.74 24.36 -7.75
N ASP A 78 -9.37 23.51 -6.96
CA ASP A 78 -10.41 23.87 -5.98
C ASP A 78 -9.84 24.53 -4.70
N GLY A 79 -8.51 24.58 -4.57
CA GLY A 79 -7.80 25.13 -3.42
C GLY A 79 -7.46 24.09 -2.35
N GLY A 80 -8.01 22.88 -2.41
CA GLY A 80 -7.71 21.79 -1.47
C GLY A 80 -6.47 20.99 -1.84
N TRP A 81 -6.18 19.98 -1.02
CA TRP A 81 -5.21 18.92 -1.28
C TRP A 81 -5.96 17.59 -1.27
N ASN A 82 -5.63 16.70 -2.20
CA ASN A 82 -6.40 15.50 -2.46
C ASN A 82 -5.71 14.22 -1.96
N ILE A 83 -6.44 13.11 -1.93
CA ILE A 83 -5.95 11.82 -1.42
C ILE A 83 -5.33 10.93 -2.50
N GLY A 84 -5.46 11.31 -3.77
CA GLY A 84 -4.91 10.61 -4.93
C GLY A 84 -5.13 11.39 -6.23
N TYR A 85 -4.48 10.97 -7.31
CA TYR A 85 -4.56 11.67 -8.60
C TYR A 85 -5.99 11.87 -9.10
N GLY A 86 -6.29 13.07 -9.57
CA GLY A 86 -7.59 13.42 -10.17
C GLY A 86 -8.75 13.54 -9.18
N THR A 87 -8.59 13.12 -7.92
CA THR A 87 -9.63 13.25 -6.90
C THR A 87 -9.79 14.71 -6.44
N PRO A 88 -11.00 15.11 -5.99
CA PRO A 88 -11.23 16.41 -5.36
C PRO A 88 -10.36 16.61 -4.11
N GLY A 89 -10.24 17.87 -3.66
CA GLY A 89 -9.65 18.13 -2.35
C GLY A 89 -10.34 17.33 -1.23
N ASP A 90 -9.55 16.88 -0.27
CA ASP A 90 -9.98 16.22 0.96
C ASP A 90 -9.78 17.14 2.16
N ILE A 91 -10.72 17.13 3.10
CA ILE A 91 -10.71 18.03 4.25
C ILE A 91 -9.51 17.79 5.17
N SER A 92 -9.18 16.53 5.44
CA SER A 92 -8.14 16.15 6.40
C SER A 92 -6.77 16.44 5.81
N THR A 93 -6.54 16.02 4.56
CA THR A 93 -5.34 16.29 3.78
C THR A 93 -5.09 17.79 3.65
N SER A 94 -6.13 18.58 3.35
CA SER A 94 -6.01 20.03 3.21
C SER A 94 -5.65 20.73 4.51
N VAL A 95 -6.25 20.32 5.63
CA VAL A 95 -5.96 20.92 6.95
C VAL A 95 -4.54 20.62 7.40
N GLU A 96 -4.05 19.39 7.20
CA GLU A 96 -2.69 19.02 7.57
C GLU A 96 -1.64 19.72 6.70
N ALA A 97 -1.84 19.76 5.37
CA ALA A 97 -0.97 20.49 4.46
C ALA A 97 -0.94 22.00 4.78
N TYR A 98 -2.11 22.60 5.08
CA TYR A 98 -2.19 23.99 5.50
C TYR A 98 -1.40 24.24 6.79
N LEU A 99 -1.57 23.40 7.81
CA LEU A 99 -0.83 23.52 9.07
C LEU A 99 0.68 23.41 8.83
N ALA A 100 1.14 22.42 8.08
CA ALA A 100 2.55 22.25 7.75
C ALA A 100 3.14 23.48 7.03
N LEU A 101 2.41 24.06 6.07
CA LEU A 101 2.82 25.30 5.40
C LEU A 101 2.92 26.49 6.37
N ARG A 102 1.98 26.60 7.32
CA ARG A 102 2.03 27.62 8.39
C ARG A 102 3.25 27.42 9.31
N LEU A 103 3.58 26.17 9.67
CA LEU A 103 4.76 25.84 10.47
C LEU A 103 6.07 26.15 9.73
N LEU A 104 6.09 25.96 8.40
CA LEU A 104 7.21 26.34 7.53
C LEU A 104 7.30 27.86 7.29
N GLY A 105 6.38 28.65 7.86
CA GLY A 105 6.43 30.12 7.81
C GLY A 105 5.72 30.77 6.63
N ILE A 106 4.88 30.04 5.89
CA ILE A 106 4.00 30.66 4.88
C ILE A 106 2.89 31.43 5.63
N PRO A 107 2.70 32.73 5.36
CA PRO A 107 1.67 33.52 6.04
C PRO A 107 0.26 33.17 5.53
N SER A 108 -0.75 33.35 6.40
CA SER A 108 -2.15 33.01 6.09
C SER A 108 -2.79 33.88 5.01
N ASP A 109 -2.18 35.02 4.66
CA ASP A 109 -2.59 35.90 3.59
C ASP A 109 -1.99 35.54 2.22
N ASN A 110 -1.06 34.58 2.16
CA ASN A 110 -0.54 34.06 0.90
C ASN A 110 -1.69 33.53 0.01
N PRO A 111 -1.69 33.81 -1.31
CA PRO A 111 -2.79 33.40 -2.19
C PRO A 111 -3.14 31.91 -2.15
N ALA A 112 -2.14 31.02 -2.03
CA ALA A 112 -2.38 29.59 -1.89
C ALA A 112 -3.10 29.25 -0.57
N MET A 113 -2.70 29.90 0.53
CA MET A 113 -3.33 29.72 1.84
C MET A 113 -4.76 30.25 1.83
N GLN A 114 -5.02 31.39 1.17
CA GLN A 114 -6.38 31.92 1.03
C GLN A 114 -7.31 30.94 0.30
N ARG A 115 -6.84 30.31 -0.78
CA ARG A 115 -7.60 29.26 -1.49
C ARG A 115 -7.82 28.03 -0.61
N GLY A 116 -6.78 27.57 0.09
CA GLY A 116 -6.89 26.45 1.04
C GLY A 116 -7.92 26.70 2.12
N ARG A 117 -7.91 27.90 2.73
CA ARG A 117 -8.90 28.32 3.71
C ARG A 117 -10.32 28.34 3.13
N GLN A 118 -10.49 28.91 1.93
CA GLN A 118 -11.80 28.96 1.26
C GLN A 118 -12.35 27.56 1.02
N PHE A 119 -11.51 26.64 0.54
CA PHE A 119 -11.86 25.24 0.36
C PHE A 119 -12.26 24.59 1.69
N ILE A 120 -11.37 24.61 2.68
CA ILE A 120 -11.54 23.97 4.00
C ILE A 120 -12.83 24.46 4.68
N THR A 121 -13.01 25.78 4.76
CA THR A 121 -14.23 26.36 5.36
C THR A 121 -15.46 26.09 4.50
N GLY A 122 -15.34 26.02 3.17
CA GLY A 122 -16.41 25.71 2.23
C GLY A 122 -17.03 24.33 2.43
N ILE A 123 -16.25 23.33 2.86
CA ILE A 123 -16.73 21.94 3.04
C ILE A 123 -16.94 21.51 4.50
N GLY A 124 -16.76 22.43 5.47
CA GLY A 124 -17.14 22.18 6.87
C GLY A 124 -16.16 22.70 7.92
N GLY A 125 -14.93 22.99 7.50
CA GLY A 125 -13.83 23.37 8.38
C GLY A 125 -13.30 22.19 9.21
N ILE A 126 -12.43 22.51 10.16
CA ILE A 126 -11.78 21.56 11.07
C ILE A 126 -12.73 20.54 11.73
N PRO A 127 -13.99 20.86 12.12
CA PRO A 127 -14.91 19.86 12.70
C PRO A 127 -15.16 18.60 11.85
N LYS A 128 -14.87 18.64 10.55
CA LYS A 128 -15.09 17.53 9.61
C LYS A 128 -13.85 16.65 9.36
N VAL A 129 -12.71 16.93 9.99
CA VAL A 129 -11.50 16.12 9.82
C VAL A 129 -11.61 14.75 10.49
N ARG A 130 -10.84 13.79 9.95
CA ARG A 130 -10.68 12.42 10.46
C ARG A 130 -9.98 12.37 11.83
N VAL A 131 -10.09 11.25 12.53
CA VAL A 131 -9.57 11.04 13.90
C VAL A 131 -8.06 11.26 13.97
N PHE A 132 -7.28 10.76 13.00
CA PHE A 132 -5.83 11.02 12.96
C PHE A 132 -5.51 12.52 12.91
N THR A 133 -6.18 13.27 12.04
CA THR A 133 -6.00 14.72 11.94
C THR A 133 -6.45 15.42 13.23
N ARG A 134 -7.52 14.95 13.89
CA ARG A 134 -7.90 15.49 15.22
C ARG A 134 -6.80 15.28 16.25
N ILE A 135 -6.15 14.11 16.26
CA ILE A 135 -5.00 13.82 17.15
C ILE A 135 -3.85 14.77 16.83
N HIS A 136 -3.45 14.91 15.56
CA HIS A 136 -2.41 15.84 15.14
C HIS A 136 -2.69 17.28 15.57
N LEU A 137 -3.91 17.78 15.35
CA LEU A 137 -4.31 19.12 15.77
C LEU A 137 -4.37 19.28 17.29
N ALA A 138 -4.82 18.26 18.02
CA ALA A 138 -4.93 18.30 19.48
C ALA A 138 -3.55 18.39 20.16
N MET A 139 -2.52 17.80 19.56
CA MET A 139 -1.14 17.94 20.01
C MET A 139 -0.61 19.38 19.96
N PHE A 140 -1.26 20.29 19.22
CA PHE A 140 -0.92 21.71 19.19
C PHE A 140 -1.97 22.61 19.86
N GLY A 141 -2.96 22.02 20.56
CA GLY A 141 -4.08 22.75 21.16
C GLY A 141 -5.04 23.36 20.14
N LEU A 142 -5.00 22.91 18.87
CA LEU A 142 -5.84 23.39 17.77
C LEU A 142 -7.18 22.65 17.69
N PHE A 143 -7.30 21.52 18.39
CA PHE A 143 -8.51 20.72 18.52
C PHE A 143 -8.59 20.16 19.95
N PRO A 144 -9.77 20.07 20.59
CA PRO A 144 -9.84 19.56 21.96
C PRO A 144 -9.64 18.04 22.01
N TRP A 145 -8.81 17.56 22.94
CA TRP A 145 -8.63 16.12 23.21
C TRP A 145 -9.94 15.40 23.59
N SER A 146 -10.96 16.12 24.08
CA SER A 146 -12.29 15.55 24.36
C SER A 146 -13.09 15.21 23.10
N GLY A 147 -12.70 15.70 21.93
CA GLY A 147 -13.30 15.38 20.64
C GLY A 147 -12.67 14.19 19.91
N ILE A 148 -11.87 13.38 20.62
CA ILE A 148 -11.16 12.20 20.12
C ILE A 148 -11.65 10.95 20.88
N PRO A 149 -11.90 9.81 20.21
CA PRO A 149 -12.23 8.54 20.85
C PRO A 149 -11.22 8.11 21.91
N GLN A 150 -11.67 7.34 22.91
CA GLN A 150 -10.80 6.80 23.94
C GLN A 150 -9.89 5.70 23.40
N LEU A 151 -8.59 5.89 23.63
CA LEU A 151 -7.53 4.96 23.22
C LEU A 151 -6.73 4.50 24.46
N PRO A 152 -7.29 3.60 25.30
CA PRO A 152 -6.64 3.21 26.53
C PRO A 152 -5.43 2.28 26.27
N PRO A 153 -4.24 2.55 26.84
CA PRO A 153 -3.09 1.64 26.80
C PRO A 153 -3.40 0.21 27.22
N GLU A 154 -4.39 0.01 28.10
CA GLU A 154 -4.79 -1.31 28.59
C GLU A 154 -5.23 -2.28 27.49
N LEU A 155 -5.52 -1.81 26.27
CA LEU A 155 -5.80 -2.68 25.11
C LEU A 155 -4.64 -3.65 24.82
N ILE A 156 -3.38 -3.27 25.09
CA ILE A 156 -2.22 -4.15 24.89
C ILE A 156 -2.19 -5.34 25.87
N LEU A 157 -2.95 -5.27 26.96
CA LEU A 157 -3.05 -6.34 27.95
C LEU A 157 -4.10 -7.40 27.59
N LEU A 158 -4.92 -7.15 26.57
CA LEU A 158 -5.94 -8.11 26.13
C LEU A 158 -5.29 -9.33 25.49
N SER A 159 -5.75 -10.51 25.88
CA SER A 159 -5.15 -11.77 25.47
C SER A 159 -5.42 -12.05 23.98
N PRO A 160 -4.47 -12.65 23.23
CA PRO A 160 -4.69 -13.01 21.82
C PRO A 160 -5.85 -13.97 21.56
N GLN A 161 -6.35 -14.65 22.60
CA GLN A 161 -7.49 -15.57 22.52
C GLN A 161 -8.86 -14.86 22.45
N THR A 162 -8.93 -13.56 22.75
CA THR A 162 -10.17 -12.78 22.64
C THR A 162 -10.40 -12.30 21.20
N LYS A 163 -11.65 -11.93 20.86
CA LYS A 163 -11.97 -11.32 19.56
C LYS A 163 -11.53 -9.86 19.44
N ILE A 164 -11.29 -9.19 20.56
CA ILE A 164 -10.82 -7.79 20.63
C ILE A 164 -9.47 -7.81 21.33
N ASN A 165 -8.40 -7.71 20.56
CA ASN A 165 -7.02 -7.56 21.03
C ASN A 165 -6.17 -6.95 19.90
N VAL A 166 -4.97 -6.48 20.23
CA VAL A 166 -4.09 -5.77 19.27
C VAL A 166 -3.62 -6.66 18.10
N TYR A 167 -3.55 -7.98 18.27
CA TYR A 167 -3.16 -8.93 17.22
C TYR A 167 -4.30 -9.31 16.27
N ARG A 168 -5.55 -8.90 16.56
CA ARG A 168 -6.67 -8.96 15.60
C ARG A 168 -6.83 -7.68 14.78
N LEU A 169 -5.95 -6.70 15.00
CA LEU A 169 -5.77 -5.59 14.09
C LEU A 169 -4.75 -6.00 13.03
N SER A 170 -4.88 -5.52 11.81
CA SER A 170 -3.87 -5.67 10.76
C SER A 170 -2.51 -5.14 11.23
N SER A 171 -1.41 -5.62 10.63
CA SER A 171 -0.04 -5.21 10.98
C SER A 171 0.12 -3.68 11.01
N TRP A 172 -0.33 -2.99 9.95
CA TRP A 172 -0.25 -1.54 9.83
C TRP A 172 -1.07 -0.81 10.90
N ALA A 173 -2.29 -1.29 11.21
CA ALA A 173 -3.14 -0.68 12.22
C ALA A 173 -2.58 -0.92 13.63
N ARG A 174 -2.06 -2.12 13.90
CA ARG A 174 -1.45 -2.51 15.18
C ARG A 174 -0.23 -1.65 15.50
N ALA A 175 0.72 -1.59 14.57
CA ALA A 175 1.95 -0.82 14.73
C ALA A 175 1.66 0.68 14.88
N THR A 176 0.63 1.19 14.20
CA THR A 176 0.20 2.60 14.32
C THR A 176 -0.52 2.87 15.64
N LEU A 177 -1.39 1.97 16.08
CA LEU A 177 -2.26 2.18 17.24
C LEU A 177 -1.50 2.12 18.57
N ILE A 178 -0.58 1.16 18.74
CA ILE A 178 0.12 0.95 20.02
C ILE A 178 0.79 2.22 20.56
N PRO A 179 1.62 2.96 19.80
CA PRO A 179 2.16 4.23 20.26
C PRO A 179 1.08 5.30 20.47
N LEU A 180 0.00 5.31 19.67
CA LEU A 180 -1.11 6.24 19.85
C LEU A 180 -1.87 6.03 21.16
N LEU A 181 -1.94 4.81 21.68
CA LEU A 181 -2.54 4.57 23.01
C LEU A 181 -1.80 5.36 24.10
N VAL A 182 -0.47 5.44 24.00
CA VAL A 182 0.38 6.18 24.93
C VAL A 182 0.31 7.68 24.69
N ILE A 183 0.33 8.12 23.43
CA ILE A 183 0.14 9.54 23.06
C ILE A 183 -1.21 10.07 23.58
N ALA A 184 -2.29 9.30 23.39
CA ALA A 184 -3.63 9.64 23.86
C ALA A 184 -3.76 9.59 25.40
N HIS A 185 -2.88 8.86 26.10
CA HIS A 185 -2.78 8.92 27.55
C HIS A 185 -2.20 10.26 28.02
N HIS A 186 -1.11 10.72 27.38
CA HIS A 186 -0.42 11.96 27.73
C HIS A 186 -1.20 13.21 27.35
N GLN A 187 -1.93 13.16 26.22
CA GLN A 187 -2.64 14.32 25.67
C GLN A 187 -1.74 15.56 25.58
N PRO A 188 -0.58 15.47 24.92
CA PRO A 188 0.39 16.56 24.93
C PRO A 188 -0.17 17.82 24.27
N THR A 189 0.46 18.96 24.58
CA THR A 189 0.26 20.22 23.89
C THR A 189 1.62 20.86 23.65
N PHE A 190 2.02 20.99 22.40
CA PHE A 190 3.28 21.57 21.96
C PHE A 190 3.08 23.03 21.54
N PRO A 191 4.08 23.91 21.74
CA PRO A 191 3.97 25.33 21.43
C PRO A 191 3.96 25.58 19.93
N LEU A 192 3.09 26.46 19.46
CA LEU A 192 3.09 27.00 18.10
C LEU A 192 3.85 28.34 18.05
N PRO A 193 4.06 28.96 16.87
CA PRO A 193 4.74 30.26 16.78
C PRO A 193 4.09 31.38 17.59
N ASN A 194 2.79 31.28 17.89
CA ASN A 194 2.04 32.19 18.78
C ASN A 194 2.07 31.78 20.27
N GLY A 195 2.85 30.76 20.64
CA GLY A 195 3.03 30.29 22.01
C GLY A 195 2.30 28.99 22.35
N LEU A 196 2.43 28.58 23.61
CA LEU A 196 1.79 27.38 24.16
C LEU A 196 0.37 27.71 24.63
N SER A 197 -0.64 27.01 24.11
CA SER A 197 -2.03 27.14 24.54
C SER A 197 -2.81 25.84 24.28
N ALA A 198 -3.66 25.44 25.23
CA ALA A 198 -4.56 24.29 25.07
C ALA A 198 -5.79 24.60 24.19
N ASN A 199 -6.06 25.89 23.93
CA ASN A 199 -7.09 26.40 23.03
C ASN A 199 -6.45 27.38 22.04
N ASN A 200 -5.44 26.91 21.32
CA ASN A 200 -4.64 27.74 20.45
C ASN A 200 -5.47 28.23 19.23
N ASP A 201 -5.24 29.47 18.81
CA ASP A 201 -5.95 30.17 17.73
C ASP A 201 -5.15 30.30 16.42
N PHE A 202 -3.98 29.65 16.33
CA PHE A 202 -3.02 29.83 15.24
C PHE A 202 -3.60 29.58 13.84
N ILE A 203 -4.58 28.69 13.72
CA ILE A 203 -5.31 28.38 12.48
C ILE A 203 -6.84 28.53 12.65
N ASP A 204 -7.29 29.44 13.52
CA ASP A 204 -8.73 29.66 13.78
C ASP A 204 -9.51 30.10 12.55
N GLU A 205 -8.83 30.64 11.54
CA GLU A 205 -9.42 30.97 10.26
C GLU A 205 -9.93 29.76 9.46
N LEU A 206 -9.58 28.53 9.87
CA LEU A 206 -10.09 27.27 9.29
C LEU A 206 -11.35 26.74 9.99
N TRP A 207 -11.75 27.34 11.12
CA TRP A 207 -12.99 27.00 11.81
C TRP A 207 -14.16 27.82 11.25
N ARG A 208 -15.32 27.18 11.09
CA ARG A 208 -16.58 27.91 10.82
C ARG A 208 -17.09 28.67 12.04
N ASN A 209 -16.81 28.15 13.23
CA ASN A 209 -17.18 28.75 14.51
C ASN A 209 -16.03 28.60 15.52
N PRO A 210 -14.98 29.44 15.43
CA PRO A 210 -13.82 29.35 16.33
C PRO A 210 -14.17 29.56 17.81
N GLY A 211 -15.28 30.25 18.11
CA GLY A 211 -15.77 30.45 19.48
C GLY A 211 -16.38 29.20 20.13
N ASN A 212 -16.71 28.15 19.36
CA ASN A 212 -17.18 26.88 19.88
C ASN A 212 -16.49 25.71 19.18
N LYS A 213 -15.42 25.21 19.81
CA LYS A 213 -14.64 24.06 19.34
C LYS A 213 -15.14 22.71 19.87
N SER A 214 -16.34 22.65 20.47
CA SER A 214 -16.93 21.38 20.91
C SER A 214 -17.41 20.56 19.71
N VAL A 215 -16.66 19.52 19.36
CA VAL A 215 -16.94 18.66 18.20
C VAL A 215 -17.05 17.21 18.68
N PRO A 216 -18.26 16.61 18.68
CA PRO A 216 -18.41 15.19 18.97
C PRO A 216 -17.78 14.34 17.84
N TYR A 217 -17.29 13.16 18.19
CA TYR A 217 -16.81 12.15 17.23
C TYR A 217 -17.86 11.05 16.97
N SER A 218 -18.88 10.94 17.81
CA SER A 218 -20.00 10.02 17.65
C SER A 218 -21.34 10.75 17.80
N PRO A 219 -22.40 10.29 17.11
CA PRO A 219 -23.76 10.77 17.35
C PRO A 219 -24.22 10.48 18.79
N PRO A 220 -25.23 11.21 19.31
CA PRO A 220 -25.83 10.88 20.60
C PRO A 220 -26.36 9.43 20.64
N LEU A 221 -26.17 8.73 21.76
CA LEU A 221 -26.56 7.32 21.92
C LEU A 221 -28.01 7.02 21.54
N LEU A 222 -28.95 7.92 21.84
CA LEU A 222 -30.37 7.75 21.48
C LEU A 222 -30.60 7.80 19.97
N GLU A 223 -29.88 8.67 19.26
CA GLU A 223 -29.95 8.78 17.80
C GLU A 223 -29.33 7.54 17.15
N GLN A 224 -28.18 7.11 17.65
CA GLN A 224 -27.51 5.92 17.15
C GLN A 224 -28.31 4.65 17.41
N TRP A 225 -28.94 4.51 18.59
CA TRP A 225 -29.86 3.41 18.87
C TRP A 225 -31.03 3.38 17.87
N ARG A 226 -31.64 4.53 17.57
CA ARG A 226 -32.74 4.62 16.61
C ARG A 226 -32.32 4.27 15.19
N LYS A 227 -31.08 4.59 14.82
CA LYS A 227 -30.55 4.37 13.46
C LYS A 227 -30.04 2.95 13.24
N GLU A 228 -29.20 2.45 14.15
CA GLU A 228 -28.44 1.19 13.97
C GLU A 228 -29.04 0.02 14.78
N GLY A 229 -29.89 0.31 15.77
CA GLY A 229 -30.42 -0.70 16.70
C GLY A 229 -29.46 -1.05 17.85
N MET A 230 -30.03 -1.58 18.95
CA MET A 230 -29.32 -1.80 20.23
C MET A 230 -28.25 -2.91 20.19
N PHE A 231 -28.30 -3.77 19.16
CA PHE A 231 -27.37 -4.90 19.01
C PHE A 231 -26.35 -4.68 17.90
N SER A 232 -26.29 -3.50 17.29
CA SER A 232 -25.23 -3.15 16.33
C SER A 232 -23.88 -3.02 17.02
N TRP A 233 -22.81 -3.33 16.30
CA TRP A 233 -21.45 -3.16 16.81
C TRP A 233 -21.12 -1.68 17.03
N GLU A 234 -21.57 -0.80 16.14
CA GLU A 234 -21.43 0.65 16.23
C GLU A 234 -21.99 1.18 17.57
N PHE A 235 -23.19 0.73 17.95
CA PHE A 235 -23.81 1.12 19.22
C PHE A 235 -23.04 0.55 20.43
N CYS A 236 -22.66 -0.73 20.38
CA CYS A 236 -21.87 -1.36 21.44
C CYS A 236 -20.52 -0.66 21.68
N PHE A 237 -19.78 -0.35 20.61
CA PHE A 237 -18.52 0.37 20.71
C PHE A 237 -18.72 1.81 21.20
N THR A 238 -19.80 2.48 20.82
CA THR A 238 -20.07 3.84 21.31
C THR A 238 -20.40 3.85 22.79
N ILE A 239 -21.13 2.85 23.30
CA ILE A 239 -21.32 2.67 24.75
C ILE A 239 -19.98 2.39 25.45
N ALA A 240 -19.17 1.48 24.91
CA ALA A 240 -17.88 1.14 25.49
C ALA A 240 -16.98 2.38 25.58
N ASP A 241 -16.89 3.15 24.50
CA ASP A 241 -16.13 4.38 24.43
C ASP A 241 -16.66 5.47 25.38
N THR A 242 -17.99 5.68 25.43
CA THR A 242 -18.61 6.63 26.38
C THR A 242 -18.31 6.23 27.84
N THR A 243 -18.35 4.93 28.13
CA THR A 243 -18.03 4.39 29.45
C THR A 243 -16.56 4.59 29.79
N LEU A 244 -15.66 4.33 28.84
CA LEU A 244 -14.23 4.61 28.98
C LEU A 244 -13.98 6.10 29.21
N CYS A 245 -14.70 6.98 28.50
CA CYS A 245 -14.58 8.43 28.66
C CYS A 245 -14.96 8.85 30.08
N TYR A 246 -16.09 8.36 30.58
CA TYR A 246 -16.55 8.62 31.96
C TYR A 246 -15.58 8.09 33.02
N LEU A 247 -14.99 6.90 32.79
CA LEU A 247 -14.07 6.24 33.73
C LEU A 247 -12.61 6.69 33.57
N SER A 248 -12.27 7.42 32.51
CA SER A 248 -10.88 7.73 32.09
C SER A 248 -10.02 8.28 33.22
N ASN A 249 -10.53 9.26 33.98
CA ASN A 249 -9.84 9.89 35.11
C ASN A 249 -9.51 8.91 36.24
N ALA A 250 -10.37 7.91 36.47
CA ALA A 250 -10.12 6.87 37.46
C ALA A 250 -9.13 5.83 36.92
N LEU A 251 -9.32 5.37 35.68
CA LEU A 251 -8.45 4.40 35.02
C LEU A 251 -7.00 4.88 34.92
N ARG A 252 -6.78 6.17 34.60
CA ARG A 252 -5.44 6.78 34.53
C ARG A 252 -4.66 6.71 35.86
N LYS A 253 -5.35 6.58 37.00
CA LYS A 253 -4.72 6.50 38.33
C LYS A 253 -4.41 5.05 38.76
N LEU A 254 -4.91 4.06 38.03
CA LEU A 254 -4.69 2.65 38.37
C LEU A 254 -3.25 2.23 38.02
N PRO A 255 -2.60 1.37 38.84
CA PRO A 255 -1.27 0.82 38.52
C PRO A 255 -1.23 0.07 37.19
N THR A 256 -2.36 -0.49 36.76
CA THR A 256 -2.53 -1.16 35.46
C THR A 256 -2.22 -0.22 34.29
N ARG A 257 -2.52 1.08 34.40
CA ARG A 257 -2.20 2.08 33.38
C ARG A 257 -0.70 2.16 33.14
N LYS A 258 0.08 2.31 34.22
CA LYS A 258 1.55 2.37 34.15
C LYS A 258 2.14 1.08 33.59
N HIS A 259 1.59 -0.07 33.99
CA HIS A 259 2.00 -1.35 33.43
C HIS A 259 1.71 -1.46 31.93
N ALA A 260 0.53 -1.03 31.50
CA ALA A 260 0.12 -1.04 30.10
C ALA A 260 0.98 -0.12 29.23
N ILE A 261 1.31 1.09 29.70
CA ILE A 261 2.23 2.01 29.02
C ILE A 261 3.61 1.36 28.87
N LYS A 262 4.15 0.78 29.96
CA LYS A 262 5.41 0.05 29.89
C LYS A 262 5.36 -1.08 28.86
N LYS A 263 4.26 -1.83 28.81
CA LYS A 263 4.07 -2.89 27.80
C LYS A 263 4.04 -2.34 26.37
N CYS A 264 3.45 -1.17 26.13
CA CYS A 264 3.47 -0.50 24.83
C CYS A 264 4.91 -0.12 24.43
N VAL A 265 5.66 0.50 25.35
CA VAL A 265 7.06 0.87 25.11
C VAL A 265 7.93 -0.36 24.85
N ASP A 266 7.80 -1.40 25.68
CA ASP A 266 8.56 -2.65 25.50
C ASP A 266 8.22 -3.31 24.15
N TRP A 267 6.94 -3.32 23.75
CA TRP A 267 6.49 -3.86 22.45
C TRP A 267 7.09 -3.11 21.26
N VAL A 268 7.15 -1.77 21.34
CA VAL A 268 7.74 -0.91 20.29
C VAL A 268 9.26 -1.11 20.22
N LEU A 269 9.95 -1.15 21.35
CA LEU A 269 11.41 -1.36 21.36
C LEU A 269 11.81 -2.75 20.86
N GLU A 270 11.01 -3.77 21.16
CA GLU A 270 11.23 -5.14 20.66
C GLU A 270 11.12 -5.22 19.13
N ARG A 271 10.22 -4.42 18.54
CA ARG A 271 9.93 -4.42 17.09
C ARG A 271 10.74 -3.40 16.29
N GLN A 272 11.68 -2.72 16.93
CA GLN A 272 12.57 -1.85 16.18
C GLN A 272 13.58 -2.68 15.40
N GLU A 273 13.65 -2.47 14.10
CA GLU A 273 14.66 -3.08 13.26
C GLU A 273 16.06 -2.62 13.67
N LYS A 274 17.09 -3.41 13.34
CA LYS A 274 18.49 -3.01 13.60
C LYS A 274 18.86 -1.69 12.92
N SER A 275 18.26 -1.43 11.77
CA SER A 275 18.37 -0.19 11.00
C SER A 275 17.59 0.98 11.61
N GLY A 276 16.69 0.72 12.55
CA GLY A 276 15.89 1.69 13.27
C GLY A 276 14.43 1.78 12.85
N ASP A 277 14.04 1.13 11.74
CA ASP A 277 12.68 1.15 11.19
C ASP A 277 11.67 0.46 12.11
N TRP A 278 10.40 0.82 11.95
CA TRP A 278 9.26 0.08 12.50
C TRP A 278 8.25 -0.16 11.40
N ALA A 279 7.91 -1.43 11.17
CA ALA A 279 6.84 -1.86 10.27
C ALA A 279 6.94 -1.39 8.81
N GLY A 280 8.05 -0.76 8.39
CA GLY A 280 8.27 -0.34 7.01
C GLY A 280 7.40 0.84 6.53
N ILE A 281 6.57 1.45 7.38
CA ILE A 281 5.62 2.50 6.98
C ILE A 281 5.71 3.74 7.90
N LEU A 282 5.41 4.91 7.35
CA LEU A 282 5.67 6.18 8.05
C LEU A 282 4.81 6.42 9.32
N PRO A 283 3.48 6.18 9.32
CA PRO A 283 2.64 6.47 10.49
C PRO A 283 3.14 5.85 11.82
N PRO A 284 3.49 4.54 11.90
CA PRO A 284 4.05 3.99 13.13
C PRO A 284 5.43 4.55 13.45
N MET A 285 6.30 4.82 12.48
CA MET A 285 7.62 5.41 12.75
C MET A 285 7.50 6.79 13.40
N LEU A 286 6.62 7.66 12.89
CA LEU A 286 6.37 8.98 13.48
C LEU A 286 5.80 8.86 14.89
N ASN A 287 4.78 8.01 15.07
CA ASN A 287 4.13 7.81 16.36
C ASN A 287 5.07 7.18 17.40
N ASN A 288 5.94 6.26 17.00
CA ASN A 288 6.92 5.64 17.88
C ASN A 288 7.95 6.65 18.38
N ILE A 289 8.51 7.49 17.50
CA ILE A 289 9.44 8.56 17.92
C ILE A 289 8.74 9.53 18.87
N LEU A 290 7.51 9.93 18.56
CA LEU A 290 6.74 10.82 19.42
C LEU A 290 6.43 10.17 20.79
N MET A 291 6.03 8.89 20.81
CA MET A 291 5.82 8.16 22.06
C MET A 291 7.11 8.10 22.90
N LEU A 292 8.25 7.76 22.28
CA LEU A 292 9.54 7.71 22.98
C LEU A 292 9.92 9.10 23.54
N HIS A 293 9.66 10.17 22.80
CA HIS A 293 9.85 11.54 23.28
C HIS A 293 9.00 11.83 24.53
N LEU A 294 7.71 11.47 24.52
CA LEU A 294 6.79 11.66 25.65
C LEU A 294 7.12 10.79 26.86
N GLU A 295 7.65 9.58 26.63
CA GLU A 295 8.15 8.68 27.68
C GLU A 295 9.55 9.07 28.20
N GLY A 296 10.10 10.20 27.73
CA GLY A 296 11.32 10.80 28.28
C GLY A 296 12.62 10.15 27.80
N PHE A 297 12.60 9.45 26.66
CA PHE A 297 13.83 8.94 26.06
C PHE A 297 14.72 10.11 25.63
N SER A 298 16.02 10.00 25.92
CA SER A 298 17.00 10.96 25.40
C SER A 298 16.99 10.93 23.88
N HIS A 299 17.05 12.10 23.26
CA HIS A 299 17.22 12.21 21.81
C HIS A 299 18.52 11.53 21.35
N ASP A 300 19.55 11.43 22.19
CA ASP A 300 20.81 10.73 21.89
C ASP A 300 20.74 9.20 22.07
N SER A 301 19.60 8.67 22.54
CA SER A 301 19.45 7.23 22.75
C SER A 301 19.40 6.49 21.41
N LYS A 302 19.96 5.27 21.38
CA LYS A 302 20.00 4.45 20.16
C LYS A 302 18.62 4.24 19.52
N PRO A 303 17.54 3.92 20.26
CA PRO A 303 16.23 3.75 19.65
C PRO A 303 15.71 5.02 18.98
N PHE A 304 15.98 6.18 19.60
CA PHE A 304 15.52 7.47 19.09
C PHE A 304 16.29 7.89 17.84
N GLN A 305 17.62 7.86 17.87
CA GLN A 305 18.46 8.18 16.71
C GLN A 305 18.26 7.20 15.55
N GLY A 306 18.11 5.90 15.85
CA GLY A 306 17.82 4.89 14.85
C GLY A 306 16.50 5.15 14.14
N GLY A 307 15.44 5.46 14.90
CA GLY A 307 14.13 5.76 14.32
C GLY A 307 14.09 7.07 13.51
N LEU A 308 14.80 8.12 13.95
CA LEU A 308 14.97 9.33 13.14
C LEU A 308 15.71 9.03 11.83
N ALA A 309 16.78 8.26 11.89
CA ALA A 309 17.52 7.85 10.69
C ALA A 309 16.66 7.00 9.73
N ALA A 310 15.71 6.22 10.26
CA ALA A 310 14.74 5.47 9.47
C ALA A 310 13.77 6.37 8.71
N ILE A 311 13.18 7.34 9.40
CA ILE A 311 12.30 8.35 8.78
C ILE A 311 13.05 9.10 7.66
N GLU A 312 14.31 9.48 7.88
CA GLU A 312 15.10 10.19 6.86
C GLU A 312 15.36 9.34 5.60
N ARG A 313 15.44 8.01 5.70
CA ARG A 313 15.57 7.12 4.53
C ARG A 313 14.34 7.12 3.63
N PHE A 314 13.18 7.55 4.14
CA PHE A 314 11.94 7.64 3.36
C PHE A 314 11.83 8.96 2.61
N THR A 315 12.77 9.89 2.84
CA THR A 315 12.78 11.18 2.16
C THR A 315 13.20 11.01 0.70
N TRP A 316 12.43 11.61 -0.20
CA TRP A 316 12.72 11.64 -1.63
C TRP A 316 12.97 13.08 -2.06
N LYS A 317 14.17 13.33 -2.59
CA LYS A 317 14.63 14.66 -3.01
C LYS A 317 14.89 14.68 -4.52
N ASN A 318 14.37 15.69 -5.18
CA ASN A 318 14.68 15.99 -6.58
C ASN A 318 15.00 17.48 -6.75
N GLU A 319 15.32 17.92 -7.97
CA GLU A 319 15.67 19.32 -8.25
C GLU A 319 14.58 20.34 -7.86
N LYS A 320 13.33 19.90 -7.74
CA LYS A 320 12.16 20.75 -7.53
C LYS A 320 11.68 20.77 -6.07
N GLY A 321 11.90 19.71 -5.30
CA GLY A 321 11.35 19.61 -3.96
C GLY A 321 11.78 18.38 -3.18
N MET A 322 11.20 18.25 -2.00
CA MET A 322 11.39 17.14 -1.08
C MET A 322 10.03 16.72 -0.54
N HIS A 323 9.72 15.43 -0.62
CA HIS A 323 8.63 14.82 0.14
C HIS A 323 9.17 13.62 0.92
N VAL A 324 8.31 13.09 1.78
CA VAL A 324 8.54 11.83 2.46
C VAL A 324 7.56 10.82 1.87
N GLN A 325 8.04 9.61 1.59
CA GLN A 325 7.22 8.52 1.09
C GLN A 325 6.47 7.83 2.23
N ALA A 326 5.33 7.22 1.92
CA ALA A 326 4.54 6.51 2.92
C ALA A 326 5.17 5.16 3.31
N CYS A 327 5.84 4.56 2.34
CA CYS A 327 6.54 3.27 2.35
C CYS A 327 7.63 3.30 1.25
N VAL A 328 8.48 2.28 1.18
CA VAL A 328 9.47 2.09 0.11
C VAL A 328 9.34 0.69 -0.48
N SER A 329 9.43 0.53 -1.80
CA SER A 329 9.04 -0.70 -2.53
C SER A 329 10.16 -1.55 -3.17
N PRO A 330 11.39 -1.61 -2.63
CA PRO A 330 12.53 -2.19 -3.35
C PRO A 330 12.41 -3.69 -3.61
N VAL A 331 11.82 -4.49 -2.71
CA VAL A 331 11.68 -5.95 -2.92
C VAL A 331 10.61 -6.22 -3.98
N TRP A 332 9.47 -5.56 -3.85
CA TRP A 332 8.37 -5.63 -4.80
C TRP A 332 8.80 -5.22 -6.21
N ASP A 333 9.43 -4.06 -6.34
CA ASP A 333 9.90 -3.54 -7.62
C ASP A 333 10.96 -4.46 -8.24
N THR A 334 11.84 -5.04 -7.43
CA THR A 334 12.88 -5.96 -7.91
C THR A 334 12.29 -7.28 -8.40
N ALA A 335 11.34 -7.85 -7.67
CA ALA A 335 10.66 -9.08 -8.06
C ALA A 335 9.89 -8.90 -9.37
N LEU A 336 9.08 -7.83 -9.47
CA LEU A 336 8.29 -7.56 -10.66
C LEU A 336 9.16 -7.13 -11.85
N MET A 337 10.20 -6.31 -11.65
CA MET A 337 11.12 -5.96 -12.75
C MET A 337 11.83 -7.20 -13.29
N THR A 338 12.27 -8.10 -12.41
CA THR A 338 12.88 -9.38 -12.79
C THR A 338 11.92 -10.22 -13.64
N ILE A 339 10.66 -10.35 -13.22
CA ILE A 339 9.62 -11.06 -13.99
C ILE A 339 9.42 -10.41 -15.37
N GLY A 340 9.34 -9.07 -15.43
CA GLY A 340 9.17 -8.33 -16.67
C GLY A 340 10.32 -8.54 -17.65
N LEU A 341 11.57 -8.48 -17.17
CA LEU A 341 12.76 -8.73 -18.01
C LEU A 341 12.84 -10.18 -18.50
N LEU A 342 12.43 -11.15 -17.69
CA LEU A 342 12.36 -12.55 -18.10
C LEU A 342 11.27 -12.79 -19.14
N ASP A 343 10.09 -12.18 -18.95
CA ASP A 343 9.00 -12.25 -19.94
C ASP A 343 9.37 -11.56 -21.25
N ALA A 344 10.20 -10.50 -21.18
CA ALA A 344 10.80 -9.82 -22.33
C ALA A 344 11.88 -10.64 -23.07
N GLY A 345 12.25 -11.82 -22.56
CA GLY A 345 13.21 -12.73 -23.19
C GLY A 345 14.67 -12.49 -22.79
N ILE A 346 14.94 -11.68 -21.77
CA ILE A 346 16.29 -11.61 -21.20
C ILE A 346 16.63 -12.96 -20.55
N PRO A 347 17.77 -13.60 -20.88
CA PRO A 347 18.13 -14.87 -20.30
C PRO A 347 18.32 -14.78 -18.79
N GLY A 348 17.84 -15.76 -18.02
CA GLY A 348 18.03 -15.80 -16.56
C GLY A 348 19.50 -15.85 -16.11
N ALA A 349 20.41 -16.26 -17.00
CA ALA A 349 21.87 -16.24 -16.80
C ALA A 349 22.51 -14.86 -17.06
N ASP A 350 21.73 -13.84 -17.46
CA ASP A 350 22.23 -12.47 -17.56
C ASP A 350 22.79 -12.01 -16.21
N LYS A 351 24.01 -11.48 -16.22
CA LYS A 351 24.73 -11.11 -15.00
C LYS A 351 23.99 -10.08 -14.15
N ARG A 352 23.18 -9.21 -14.77
CA ARG A 352 22.38 -8.19 -14.08
C ARG A 352 21.22 -8.83 -13.33
N LEU A 353 20.53 -9.78 -13.97
CA LEU A 353 19.48 -10.56 -13.30
C LEU A 353 20.04 -11.48 -12.22
N GLN A 354 21.22 -12.07 -12.42
CA GLN A 354 21.90 -12.86 -11.39
C GLN A 354 22.27 -12.02 -10.16
N LYS A 355 22.60 -10.74 -10.38
CA LYS A 355 22.86 -9.79 -9.31
C LYS A 355 21.60 -9.46 -8.51
N ALA A 356 20.50 -9.14 -9.20
CA ALA A 356 19.19 -8.92 -8.59
C ALA A 356 18.73 -10.15 -7.79
N LEU A 357 18.91 -11.35 -8.35
CA LEU A 357 18.60 -12.61 -7.68
C LEU A 357 19.39 -12.79 -6.37
N GLY A 358 20.70 -12.52 -6.39
CA GLY A 358 21.54 -12.56 -5.19
C GLY A 358 21.05 -11.57 -4.13
N TRP A 359 20.75 -10.34 -4.53
CA TRP A 359 20.21 -9.29 -3.66
C TRP A 359 18.88 -9.69 -3.01
N THR A 360 17.98 -10.32 -3.77
CA THR A 360 16.68 -10.80 -3.26
C THR A 360 16.86 -11.99 -2.30
N LYS A 361 17.77 -12.93 -2.61
CA LYS A 361 18.09 -14.07 -1.71
C LYS A 361 18.57 -13.61 -0.33
N GLU A 362 19.37 -12.54 -0.28
CA GLU A 362 19.89 -11.97 0.98
C GLU A 362 18.80 -11.33 1.87
N ARG A 363 17.60 -11.09 1.33
CA ARG A 363 16.48 -10.44 2.04
C ARG A 363 15.43 -11.39 2.56
N GLN A 364 15.59 -12.69 2.37
CA GLN A 364 14.63 -13.66 2.90
C GLN A 364 14.64 -13.62 4.43
N ILE A 365 13.46 -13.50 5.03
CA ILE A 365 13.29 -13.47 6.47
C ILE A 365 13.15 -14.90 6.98
N GLN A 366 14.13 -15.33 7.79
CA GLN A 366 14.18 -16.68 8.38
C GLN A 366 14.32 -16.63 9.92
N GLY A 367 14.30 -15.43 10.50
CA GLY A 367 14.50 -15.21 11.93
C GLY A 367 13.28 -15.53 12.80
N PRO A 368 13.43 -15.45 14.14
CA PRO A 368 12.34 -15.64 15.09
C PRO A 368 11.35 -14.48 15.14
N GLU A 369 11.65 -13.35 14.48
CA GLU A 369 10.77 -12.20 14.37
C GLU A 369 9.52 -12.56 13.55
N GLY A 370 8.41 -11.86 13.81
CA GLY A 370 7.15 -12.11 13.11
C GLY A 370 5.96 -12.00 14.04
N ASP A 371 5.14 -10.97 13.81
CA ASP A 371 3.94 -10.74 14.62
C ASP A 371 2.85 -11.79 14.31
N TRP A 372 2.82 -12.33 13.09
CA TRP A 372 1.99 -13.46 12.66
C TRP A 372 2.21 -14.73 13.51
N ARG A 373 3.38 -14.87 14.15
CA ARG A 373 3.70 -16.00 15.03
C ARG A 373 2.82 -16.06 16.27
N VAL A 374 2.12 -14.98 16.63
CA VAL A 374 1.14 -15.00 17.73
C VAL A 374 0.05 -16.05 17.47
N TYR A 375 -0.37 -16.22 16.22
CA TYR A 375 -1.35 -17.23 15.82
C TYR A 375 -0.75 -18.44 15.10
N ARG A 376 0.55 -18.39 14.74
CA ARG A 376 1.31 -19.49 14.15
C ARG A 376 2.69 -19.67 14.82
N PRO A 377 2.76 -19.99 16.12
CA PRO A 377 4.03 -19.97 16.87
C PRO A 377 5.03 -21.05 16.43
N GLY A 378 4.55 -22.14 15.84
CA GLY A 378 5.40 -23.23 15.34
C GLY A 378 5.76 -23.13 13.85
N LEU A 379 5.28 -22.11 13.14
CA LEU A 379 5.55 -21.93 11.71
C LEU A 379 6.91 -21.25 11.53
N THR A 380 7.72 -21.75 10.59
CA THR A 380 9.04 -21.18 10.28
C THR A 380 8.89 -19.97 9.37
N ALA A 381 9.70 -18.93 9.56
CA ALA A 381 9.70 -17.79 8.65
C ALA A 381 10.38 -18.19 7.33
N GLY A 382 9.81 -17.75 6.22
CA GLY A 382 10.41 -17.93 4.89
C GLY A 382 9.98 -16.89 3.87
N GLY A 383 9.31 -15.83 4.33
CA GLY A 383 8.79 -14.77 3.47
C GLY A 383 9.80 -13.67 3.18
N TRP A 384 9.37 -12.73 2.34
CA TRP A 384 10.01 -11.44 2.12
C TRP A 384 9.04 -10.34 2.55
N ALA A 385 9.59 -9.18 2.88
CA ALA A 385 8.82 -7.97 3.07
C ALA A 385 8.94 -7.08 1.84
N PHE A 386 8.00 -6.14 1.69
CA PHE A 386 8.01 -5.09 0.69
C PHE A 386 9.25 -4.17 0.72
N GLU A 387 9.72 -3.81 1.93
CA GLU A 387 10.79 -2.84 2.17
C GLU A 387 12.20 -3.45 2.28
N TYR A 388 13.23 -2.60 2.46
CA TYR A 388 14.59 -3.06 2.78
C TYR A 388 14.71 -3.73 4.17
N HIS A 389 13.96 -3.22 5.15
CA HIS A 389 14.15 -3.54 6.57
C HIS A 389 12.80 -3.69 7.27
N ASN A 390 12.30 -4.92 7.33
CA ASN A 390 11.01 -5.21 7.96
C ASN A 390 10.88 -6.70 8.34
N THR A 391 11.76 -7.19 9.20
CA THR A 391 11.81 -8.60 9.62
C THR A 391 10.55 -9.06 10.36
N TRP A 392 9.84 -8.15 11.02
CA TRP A 392 8.61 -8.46 11.76
C TRP A 392 7.38 -8.66 10.88
N TYR A 393 7.39 -8.12 9.66
CA TYR A 393 6.23 -8.07 8.78
C TYR A 393 6.58 -8.47 7.34
N PRO A 394 7.06 -9.71 7.10
CA PRO A 394 7.00 -10.28 5.75
C PRO A 394 5.54 -10.34 5.28
N ASP A 395 5.32 -10.20 3.99
CA ASP A 395 4.00 -10.20 3.39
C ASP A 395 3.86 -11.29 2.31
N ILE A 396 2.61 -11.70 2.10
CA ILE A 396 2.23 -12.82 1.24
C ILE A 396 2.48 -12.49 -0.23
N ASP A 397 2.20 -11.26 -0.66
CA ASP A 397 2.20 -10.87 -2.07
C ASP A 397 3.64 -10.76 -2.59
N ASP A 398 4.53 -10.08 -1.86
CA ASP A 398 5.97 -10.04 -2.15
C ASP A 398 6.57 -11.43 -2.16
N THR A 399 6.25 -12.26 -1.17
CA THR A 399 6.74 -13.64 -1.11
C THR A 399 6.33 -14.45 -2.35
N ALA A 400 5.07 -14.33 -2.78
CA ALA A 400 4.59 -15.00 -3.98
C ALA A 400 5.24 -14.44 -5.26
N ALA A 401 5.41 -13.12 -5.38
CA ALA A 401 6.09 -12.48 -6.50
C ALA A 401 7.57 -12.91 -6.60
N VAL A 402 8.28 -13.01 -5.47
CA VAL A 402 9.66 -13.49 -5.41
C VAL A 402 9.76 -14.94 -5.87
N ILE A 403 8.84 -15.82 -5.44
CA ILE A 403 8.79 -17.21 -5.93
C ILE A 403 8.62 -17.24 -7.45
N ILE A 404 7.70 -16.45 -8.00
CA ILE A 404 7.48 -16.38 -9.46
C ILE A 404 8.75 -15.91 -10.18
N ALA A 405 9.42 -14.88 -9.66
CA ALA A 405 10.69 -14.38 -10.21
C ALA A 405 11.77 -15.48 -10.22
N PHE A 406 11.95 -16.17 -9.09
CA PHE A 406 12.97 -17.22 -8.96
C PHE A 406 12.71 -18.37 -9.91
N VAL A 407 11.49 -18.90 -9.94
CA VAL A 407 11.14 -20.07 -10.77
C VAL A 407 11.17 -19.73 -12.26
N LYS A 408 10.83 -18.50 -12.65
CA LYS A 408 11.00 -18.04 -14.04
C LYS A 408 12.48 -17.90 -14.43
N GLN A 409 13.34 -17.44 -13.51
CA GLN A 409 14.75 -17.21 -13.78
C GLN A 409 15.56 -18.51 -13.81
N GLU A 410 15.33 -19.37 -12.82
CA GLU A 410 16.03 -20.63 -12.56
C GLU A 410 14.97 -21.70 -12.24
N PRO A 411 14.41 -22.43 -13.22
CA PRO A 411 13.34 -23.41 -12.98
C PRO A 411 13.68 -24.51 -11.96
N GLU A 412 14.98 -24.78 -11.75
CA GLU A 412 15.49 -25.67 -10.71
C GLU A 412 15.32 -25.12 -9.29
N SER A 413 15.07 -23.82 -9.13
CA SER A 413 14.89 -23.17 -7.83
C SER A 413 13.67 -23.69 -7.08
N VAL A 414 12.74 -24.38 -7.75
CA VAL A 414 11.56 -25.01 -7.12
C VAL A 414 11.93 -25.94 -5.97
N GLY A 415 13.12 -26.54 -6.01
CA GLY A 415 13.67 -27.40 -4.96
C GLY A 415 14.70 -26.72 -4.06
N SER A 416 14.92 -25.41 -4.21
CA SER A 416 15.87 -24.65 -3.38
C SER A 416 15.29 -24.36 -2.00
N ASP A 417 16.16 -24.30 -0.99
CA ASP A 417 15.77 -23.96 0.39
C ASP A 417 14.98 -22.64 0.45
N HIS A 418 15.38 -21.64 -0.34
CA HIS A 418 14.68 -20.36 -0.42
C HIS A 418 13.20 -20.52 -0.80
N VAL A 419 12.91 -21.26 -1.87
CA VAL A 419 11.52 -21.49 -2.32
C VAL A 419 10.80 -22.41 -1.34
N LEU A 420 11.44 -23.47 -0.85
CA LEU A 420 10.80 -24.41 0.07
C LEU A 420 10.39 -23.76 1.41
N PHE A 421 11.23 -22.90 2.00
CA PHE A 421 10.86 -22.15 3.20
C PHE A 421 9.73 -21.16 2.94
N ALA A 422 9.73 -20.50 1.78
CA ALA A 422 8.66 -19.60 1.39
C ALA A 422 7.33 -20.32 1.22
N LEU A 423 7.34 -21.50 0.59
CA LEU A 423 6.15 -22.34 0.44
C LEU A 423 5.60 -22.82 1.78
N ASP A 424 6.46 -23.29 2.69
CA ASP A 424 6.06 -23.68 4.04
C ASP A 424 5.38 -22.51 4.77
N TRP A 425 5.98 -21.32 4.69
CA TRP A 425 5.42 -20.11 5.29
C TRP A 425 4.07 -19.73 4.67
N LEU A 426 3.96 -19.63 3.34
CA LEU A 426 2.70 -19.32 2.64
C LEU A 426 1.59 -20.32 2.98
N LEU A 427 1.89 -21.63 2.98
CA LEU A 427 0.93 -22.67 3.34
C LEU A 427 0.49 -22.59 4.80
N GLY A 428 1.38 -22.20 5.71
CA GLY A 428 1.04 -21.98 7.11
C GLY A 428 0.21 -20.71 7.37
N MET A 429 0.25 -19.76 6.42
CA MET A 429 -0.44 -18.47 6.48
C MET A 429 -1.80 -18.44 5.76
N VAL A 430 -2.28 -19.57 5.23
CA VAL A 430 -3.61 -19.65 4.61
C VAL A 430 -4.73 -19.47 5.63
N ASN A 431 -5.80 -18.78 5.23
CA ASN A 431 -7.01 -18.61 6.04
C ASN A 431 -7.98 -19.80 5.89
N PRO A 432 -8.88 -20.03 6.86
CA PRO A 432 -9.86 -21.12 6.78
C PRO A 432 -10.82 -21.03 5.58
N ASP A 433 -11.00 -19.84 5.00
CA ASP A 433 -11.79 -19.64 3.78
C ASP A 433 -11.08 -20.12 2.51
N GLY A 434 -9.78 -20.41 2.59
CA GLY A 434 -8.93 -20.85 1.48
C GLY A 434 -8.13 -19.73 0.81
N GLY A 435 -8.31 -18.48 1.22
CA GLY A 435 -7.57 -17.32 0.70
C GLY A 435 -6.44 -16.85 1.63
N TRP A 436 -5.82 -15.74 1.25
CA TRP A 436 -4.77 -15.07 2.01
C TRP A 436 -5.02 -13.57 2.12
N GLY A 437 -4.78 -13.02 3.32
CA GLY A 437 -4.57 -11.59 3.54
C GLY A 437 -3.12 -11.20 3.21
N ALA A 438 -2.73 -9.96 3.49
CA ALA A 438 -1.37 -9.49 3.17
C ALA A 438 -0.32 -9.96 4.18
N PHE A 439 -0.59 -9.93 5.48
CA PHE A 439 0.43 -10.14 6.54
C PHE A 439 0.03 -11.18 7.59
N ASP A 440 -1.26 -11.30 7.92
CA ASP A 440 -1.72 -12.06 9.08
C ASP A 440 -2.77 -13.12 8.74
N VAL A 441 -2.80 -14.18 9.56
CA VAL A 441 -3.86 -15.19 9.53
C VAL A 441 -5.08 -14.76 10.34
N GLU A 442 -6.26 -15.10 9.84
CA GLU A 442 -7.57 -14.87 10.47
C GLU A 442 -7.76 -13.42 10.96
N ASN A 443 -7.22 -12.46 10.22
CA ASN A 443 -7.36 -11.04 10.52
C ASN A 443 -8.63 -10.47 9.86
N ASN A 444 -9.76 -11.12 10.10
CA ASN A 444 -11.05 -10.88 9.44
C ASN A 444 -12.15 -10.44 10.42
N ASN A 445 -11.77 -9.87 11.57
CA ASN A 445 -12.71 -9.35 12.57
C ASN A 445 -13.28 -7.98 12.14
N GLU A 446 -13.92 -7.91 10.98
CA GLU A 446 -14.38 -6.66 10.35
C GLU A 446 -15.31 -5.82 11.24
N PHE A 447 -15.97 -6.43 12.22
CA PHE A 447 -16.74 -5.69 13.21
C PHE A 447 -15.88 -4.67 13.99
N MET A 448 -14.55 -4.85 14.08
CA MET A 448 -13.62 -3.90 14.68
C MET A 448 -13.62 -2.55 13.96
N ASN A 449 -13.91 -2.52 12.65
CA ASN A 449 -14.07 -1.28 11.90
C ASN A 449 -15.25 -0.42 12.38
N LYS A 450 -16.14 -0.98 13.20
CA LYS A 450 -17.28 -0.25 13.78
C LYS A 450 -16.94 0.54 15.04
N CYS A 451 -15.69 0.47 15.51
CA CYS A 451 -15.24 1.28 16.63
C CYS A 451 -15.09 2.77 16.22
N PRO A 452 -15.37 3.74 17.11
CA PRO A 452 -15.26 5.17 16.78
C PRO A 452 -13.89 5.65 16.30
N PHE A 453 -12.83 4.89 16.57
CA PHE A 453 -11.48 5.18 16.09
C PHE A 453 -11.28 4.84 14.60
N SER A 454 -12.04 3.87 14.07
CA SER A 454 -11.83 3.31 12.74
C SER A 454 -12.59 4.07 11.64
N ASP A 455 -12.33 5.37 11.50
CA ASP A 455 -12.97 6.18 10.47
C ASP A 455 -12.36 6.03 9.06
N LEU A 456 -11.40 5.11 8.89
CA LEU A 456 -10.79 4.71 7.63
C LEU A 456 -11.12 3.26 7.20
N ASP A 457 -11.92 2.53 7.98
CA ASP A 457 -12.29 1.12 7.74
C ASP A 457 -11.10 0.16 7.45
N ALA A 458 -9.92 0.47 8.02
CA ALA A 458 -8.65 -0.18 7.70
C ALA A 458 -8.04 -0.98 8.86
N LEU A 459 -8.83 -1.46 9.82
CA LEU A 459 -8.29 -2.21 10.97
C LEU A 459 -8.06 -3.70 10.72
N CYS A 460 -8.51 -4.24 9.59
CA CYS A 460 -8.47 -5.67 9.30
C CYS A 460 -7.69 -5.98 8.02
N ASP A 461 -7.18 -7.20 7.94
CA ASP A 461 -6.43 -7.77 6.82
C ASP A 461 -7.03 -9.12 6.39
N PRO A 462 -8.26 -9.13 5.85
CA PRO A 462 -8.94 -10.36 5.44
C PRO A 462 -8.33 -10.94 4.16
N SER A 463 -8.74 -12.16 3.80
CA SER A 463 -8.42 -12.73 2.50
C SER A 463 -8.88 -11.81 1.36
N THR A 464 -8.06 -11.67 0.31
CA THR A 464 -8.39 -10.85 -0.87
C THR A 464 -8.05 -11.54 -2.19
N ALA A 465 -8.75 -11.16 -3.27
CA ALA A 465 -8.68 -11.84 -4.56
C ALA A 465 -7.32 -11.68 -5.26
N ASP A 466 -6.75 -10.49 -5.20
CA ASP A 466 -5.45 -10.17 -5.79
C ASP A 466 -4.31 -10.93 -5.13
N VAL A 467 -4.22 -10.90 -3.80
CA VAL A 467 -3.19 -11.64 -3.04
C VAL A 467 -3.37 -13.15 -3.23
N THR A 468 -4.59 -13.66 -3.10
CA THR A 468 -4.87 -15.09 -3.31
C THR A 468 -4.55 -15.52 -4.75
N GLY A 469 -4.86 -14.68 -5.73
CA GLY A 469 -4.50 -14.90 -7.13
C GLY A 469 -2.99 -15.03 -7.30
N ARG A 470 -2.20 -14.13 -6.72
CA ARG A 470 -0.73 -14.21 -6.82
C ARG A 470 -0.15 -15.48 -6.21
N VAL A 471 -0.63 -15.88 -5.03
CA VAL A 471 -0.21 -17.13 -4.39
C VAL A 471 -0.53 -18.34 -5.27
N VAL A 472 -1.73 -18.38 -5.85
CA VAL A 472 -2.14 -19.47 -6.75
C VAL A 472 -1.32 -19.45 -8.05
N GLU A 473 -0.96 -18.29 -8.60
CA GLU A 473 -0.04 -18.19 -9.73
C GLU A 473 1.33 -18.78 -9.39
N ALA A 474 1.89 -18.45 -8.23
CA ALA A 474 3.16 -18.99 -7.76
C ALA A 474 3.12 -20.52 -7.61
N PHE A 475 2.08 -21.05 -6.94
CA PHE A 475 1.90 -22.49 -6.75
C PHE A 475 1.67 -23.22 -8.08
N GLY A 476 0.85 -22.64 -8.96
CA GLY A 476 0.56 -23.18 -10.29
C GLY A 476 1.81 -23.27 -11.17
N LEU A 477 2.67 -22.25 -11.13
CA LEU A 477 3.95 -22.24 -11.84
C LEU A 477 4.87 -23.35 -11.34
N ILE A 478 4.98 -23.56 -10.03
CA ILE A 478 5.77 -24.65 -9.44
C ILE A 478 5.23 -26.02 -9.87
N LEU A 479 3.93 -26.25 -9.73
CA LEU A 479 3.27 -27.51 -10.11
C LEU A 479 3.42 -27.81 -11.62
N SER A 480 3.58 -26.77 -12.44
CA SER A 480 3.78 -26.89 -13.88
C SER A 480 5.25 -27.10 -14.28
N SER A 481 6.21 -26.92 -13.36
CA SER A 481 7.65 -27.11 -13.60
C SER A 481 8.04 -28.58 -13.67
N ARG A 482 7.62 -29.27 -14.74
CA ARG A 482 7.83 -30.72 -14.94
C ARG A 482 9.29 -31.14 -15.03
N ALA A 483 10.21 -30.20 -15.27
CA ALA A 483 11.64 -30.47 -15.39
C ALA A 483 12.31 -30.74 -14.03
N PHE A 484 11.71 -30.27 -12.94
CA PHE A 484 12.29 -30.33 -11.59
C PHE A 484 11.21 -30.78 -10.59
N PRO A 485 11.08 -32.09 -10.35
CA PRO A 485 10.02 -32.61 -9.49
C PRO A 485 10.22 -32.17 -8.05
N ILE A 486 9.14 -31.75 -7.40
CA ILE A 486 9.07 -31.50 -5.97
C ILE A 486 8.65 -32.78 -5.23
N ASP A 487 8.79 -32.78 -3.90
CA ASP A 487 8.32 -33.90 -3.06
C ASP A 487 6.81 -34.16 -3.29
N ILE A 488 6.42 -35.44 -3.36
CA ILE A 488 5.04 -35.86 -3.63
C ILE A 488 4.07 -35.34 -2.55
N GLY A 489 4.51 -35.27 -1.30
CA GLY A 489 3.73 -34.72 -0.20
C GLY A 489 3.50 -33.21 -0.36
N LEU A 490 4.53 -32.48 -0.77
CA LEU A 490 4.44 -31.05 -1.08
C LEU A 490 3.53 -30.79 -2.28
N GLU A 491 3.68 -31.54 -3.37
CA GLU A 491 2.83 -31.46 -4.57
C GLU A 491 1.34 -31.62 -4.21
N LYS A 492 1.02 -32.63 -3.39
CA LYS A 492 -0.35 -32.87 -2.91
C LYS A 492 -0.86 -31.70 -2.06
N THR A 493 -0.01 -31.15 -1.18
CA THR A 493 -0.39 -30.04 -0.29
C THR A 493 -0.67 -28.77 -1.09
N LEU A 494 0.21 -28.42 -2.04
CA LEU A 494 0.01 -27.30 -2.96
C LEU A 494 -1.27 -27.47 -3.78
N THR A 495 -1.51 -28.67 -4.32
CA THR A 495 -2.72 -28.97 -5.10
C THR A 495 -4.00 -28.75 -4.29
N ILE A 496 -4.01 -29.17 -3.02
CA ILE A 496 -5.15 -28.94 -2.11
C ILE A 496 -5.32 -27.45 -1.81
N ALA A 497 -4.23 -26.73 -1.54
CA ALA A 497 -4.26 -25.30 -1.29
C ALA A 497 -4.83 -24.53 -2.50
N VAL A 498 -4.34 -24.81 -3.71
CA VAL A 498 -4.85 -24.24 -4.97
C VAL A 498 -6.35 -24.54 -5.14
N HIS A 499 -6.78 -25.78 -4.88
CA HIS A 499 -8.20 -26.13 -4.99
C HIS A 499 -9.09 -25.30 -4.05
N ASN A 500 -8.66 -25.15 -2.79
CA ASN A 500 -9.40 -24.36 -1.80
C ASN A 500 -9.41 -22.87 -2.15
N ALA A 501 -8.28 -22.35 -2.62
CA ALA A 501 -8.15 -20.97 -3.08
C ALA A 501 -9.07 -20.67 -4.27
N ILE A 502 -9.19 -21.59 -5.22
CA ILE A 502 -10.13 -21.45 -6.35
C ILE A 502 -11.58 -21.44 -5.85
N ASN A 503 -11.92 -22.23 -4.82
CA ASN A 503 -13.26 -22.19 -4.21
C ASN A 503 -13.52 -20.86 -3.50
N TYR A 504 -12.50 -20.30 -2.83
CA TYR A 504 -12.58 -18.97 -2.25
C TYR A 504 -12.83 -17.92 -3.34
N LEU A 505 -11.99 -17.87 -4.37
CA LEU A 505 -12.10 -16.94 -5.50
C LEU A 505 -13.46 -17.05 -6.20
N ALA A 506 -13.98 -18.27 -6.38
CA ALA A 506 -15.32 -18.49 -6.91
C ALA A 506 -16.43 -17.91 -6.03
N SER A 507 -16.25 -17.90 -4.71
CA SER A 507 -17.28 -17.42 -3.79
C SER A 507 -17.35 -15.88 -3.69
N ILE A 508 -16.28 -15.20 -4.11
CA ILE A 508 -16.16 -13.73 -4.10
C ILE A 508 -16.13 -13.10 -5.50
N GLN A 509 -16.36 -13.89 -6.57
CA GLN A 509 -16.46 -13.34 -7.92
C GLN A 509 -17.70 -12.45 -8.02
N GLU A 510 -17.54 -11.26 -8.58
CA GLU A 510 -18.64 -10.33 -8.78
C GLU A 510 -19.64 -10.85 -9.80
N SER A 511 -20.88 -10.38 -9.71
CA SER A 511 -21.96 -10.77 -10.65
C SER A 511 -21.66 -10.43 -12.12
N ASN A 512 -20.77 -9.46 -12.37
CA ASN A 512 -20.30 -9.08 -13.70
C ASN A 512 -19.11 -9.92 -14.18
N GLY A 513 -18.60 -10.84 -13.36
CA GLY A 513 -17.46 -11.71 -13.66
C GLY A 513 -16.10 -11.19 -13.16
N SER A 514 -16.01 -9.96 -12.69
CA SER A 514 -14.75 -9.37 -12.19
C SER A 514 -14.41 -9.79 -10.75
N TRP A 515 -13.20 -9.46 -10.32
CA TRP A 515 -12.78 -9.53 -8.91
C TRP A 515 -12.27 -8.18 -8.43
N TRP A 516 -12.69 -7.78 -7.23
CA TRP A 516 -12.25 -6.56 -6.57
C TRP A 516 -10.76 -6.60 -6.21
N GLY A 517 -10.03 -5.50 -6.45
CA GLY A 517 -8.60 -5.36 -6.19
C GLY A 517 -8.34 -4.56 -4.92
N ARG A 518 -7.72 -5.19 -3.91
CA ARG A 518 -7.43 -4.56 -2.61
C ARG A 518 -6.25 -3.60 -2.69
N TRP A 519 -5.20 -3.97 -3.41
CA TRP A 519 -3.89 -3.29 -3.39
C TRP A 519 -3.53 -2.56 -4.70
N GLY A 520 -4.21 -2.88 -5.79
CA GLY A 520 -4.14 -2.17 -7.07
C GLY A 520 -5.53 -1.75 -7.54
N VAL A 521 -5.61 -0.59 -8.20
CA VAL A 521 -6.86 0.05 -8.64
C VAL A 521 -7.41 -0.62 -9.89
N ASN A 522 -8.56 -1.30 -9.88
CA ASN A 522 -9.29 -1.95 -8.80
C ASN A 522 -9.74 -3.31 -9.37
N TYR A 523 -10.87 -3.34 -10.08
CA TYR A 523 -11.42 -4.55 -10.66
C TYR A 523 -10.54 -5.07 -11.80
N VAL A 524 -9.89 -4.20 -12.57
CA VAL A 524 -8.94 -4.62 -13.61
C VAL A 524 -7.74 -5.34 -12.98
N TYR A 525 -7.23 -4.82 -11.86
CA TYR A 525 -6.11 -5.42 -11.12
C TYR A 525 -6.48 -6.78 -10.52
N GLY A 526 -7.57 -6.83 -9.74
CA GLY A 526 -8.04 -8.06 -9.10
C GLY A 526 -8.34 -9.15 -10.13
N THR A 527 -9.07 -8.80 -11.19
CA THR A 527 -9.42 -9.73 -12.28
C THR A 527 -8.18 -10.24 -13.01
N SER A 528 -7.19 -9.39 -13.28
CA SER A 528 -5.94 -9.79 -13.93
C SER A 528 -5.18 -10.84 -13.10
N ASN A 529 -5.00 -10.60 -11.80
CA ASN A 529 -4.29 -11.52 -10.91
C ASN A 529 -4.98 -12.89 -10.87
N VAL A 530 -6.30 -12.91 -10.74
CA VAL A 530 -7.08 -14.17 -10.73
C VAL A 530 -6.99 -14.90 -12.08
N LEU A 531 -7.13 -14.19 -13.20
CA LEU A 531 -6.99 -14.82 -14.52
C LEU A 531 -5.60 -15.40 -14.76
N CYS A 532 -4.53 -14.71 -14.36
CA CYS A 532 -3.17 -15.25 -14.44
C CYS A 532 -3.02 -16.53 -13.60
N ALA A 533 -3.61 -16.55 -12.40
CA ALA A 533 -3.60 -17.71 -11.52
C ALA A 533 -4.34 -18.93 -12.11
N LEU A 534 -5.53 -18.68 -12.66
CA LEU A 534 -6.38 -19.73 -13.24
C LEU A 534 -5.79 -20.35 -14.52
N ALA A 535 -4.78 -19.74 -15.13
CA ALA A 535 -4.06 -20.29 -16.29
C ALA A 535 -3.37 -21.64 -16.00
N TYR A 536 -3.09 -21.91 -14.72
CA TYR A 536 -2.43 -23.14 -14.26
C TYR A 536 -3.40 -24.22 -13.77
N SER A 537 -4.70 -24.04 -14.00
CA SER A 537 -5.74 -24.97 -13.58
C SER A 537 -6.70 -25.26 -14.72
N ASP A 538 -7.14 -26.52 -14.84
CA ASP A 538 -8.05 -26.97 -15.89
C ASP A 538 -9.35 -27.53 -15.30
N GLY A 539 -10.47 -27.36 -16.03
CA GLY A 539 -11.74 -27.99 -15.69
C GLY A 539 -12.97 -27.14 -16.05
N GLY A 540 -14.17 -27.73 -15.93
CA GLY A 540 -15.43 -27.05 -16.22
C GLY A 540 -15.64 -25.80 -15.36
N ARG A 541 -15.41 -25.93 -14.05
CA ARG A 541 -15.49 -24.81 -13.09
C ARG A 541 -14.56 -23.65 -13.45
N ILE A 542 -13.35 -23.94 -13.93
CA ILE A 542 -12.40 -22.88 -14.31
C ILE A 542 -12.96 -22.07 -15.47
N LYS A 543 -13.53 -22.74 -16.49
CA LYS A 543 -14.20 -22.05 -17.61
C LYS A 543 -15.39 -21.20 -17.16
N ASP A 544 -16.16 -21.68 -16.19
CA ASP A 544 -17.31 -20.94 -15.64
C ASP A 544 -16.88 -19.66 -14.91
N LEU A 545 -15.69 -19.64 -14.30
CA LEU A 545 -15.10 -18.44 -13.69
C LEU A 545 -14.44 -17.51 -14.73
N VAL A 546 -13.69 -18.08 -15.67
CA VAL A 546 -12.86 -17.34 -16.63
C VAL A 546 -13.71 -16.63 -17.69
N ASN A 547 -14.75 -17.27 -18.23
CA ASN A 547 -15.49 -16.71 -19.36
C ASN A 547 -16.16 -15.36 -19.01
N PRO A 548 -16.91 -15.22 -17.89
CA PRO A 548 -17.49 -13.94 -17.52
C PRO A 548 -16.44 -12.83 -17.30
N ALA A 549 -15.29 -13.18 -16.70
CA ALA A 549 -14.20 -12.26 -16.44
C ALA A 549 -13.55 -11.72 -17.73
N ILE A 550 -13.36 -12.59 -18.73
CA ILE A 550 -12.87 -12.19 -20.07
C ILE A 550 -13.85 -11.24 -20.74
N GLU A 551 -15.14 -11.59 -20.75
CA GLU A 551 -16.17 -10.75 -21.38
C GLU A 551 -16.27 -9.39 -20.69
N TRP A 552 -16.13 -9.37 -19.36
CA TRP A 552 -16.07 -8.12 -18.60
C TRP A 552 -14.86 -7.27 -19.00
N LEU A 553 -13.64 -7.82 -19.01
CA LEU A 553 -12.45 -7.08 -19.44
C LEU A 553 -12.63 -6.55 -20.87
N LYS A 554 -13.14 -7.35 -21.82
CA LYS A 554 -13.42 -6.89 -23.18
C LYS A 554 -14.41 -5.73 -23.21
N SER A 555 -15.44 -5.77 -22.36
CA SER A 555 -16.45 -4.71 -22.27
C SER A 555 -15.89 -3.39 -21.70
N CYS A 556 -14.83 -3.45 -20.90
CA CYS A 556 -14.16 -2.29 -20.32
C CYS A 556 -13.11 -1.64 -21.22
N GLN A 557 -12.78 -2.26 -22.37
CA GLN A 557 -11.71 -1.75 -23.24
C GLN A 557 -12.11 -0.42 -23.89
N ALA A 558 -11.27 0.59 -23.76
CA ALA A 558 -11.53 1.91 -24.31
C ALA A 558 -11.37 1.96 -25.84
N PRO A 559 -11.93 2.97 -26.53
CA PRO A 559 -11.83 3.10 -27.98
C PRO A 559 -10.39 3.18 -28.52
N ASN A 560 -9.45 3.74 -27.74
CA ASN A 560 -8.02 3.79 -28.09
C ASN A 560 -7.28 2.46 -27.89
N GLY A 561 -7.97 1.41 -27.43
CA GLY A 561 -7.42 0.06 -27.23
C GLY A 561 -6.90 -0.23 -25.83
N GLY A 562 -6.68 0.78 -24.99
CA GLY A 562 -6.21 0.59 -23.62
C GLY A 562 -7.33 0.27 -22.62
N TRP A 563 -6.92 0.01 -21.38
CA TRP A 563 -7.79 -0.08 -20.21
C TRP A 563 -7.41 0.98 -19.18
N GLY A 564 -8.42 1.45 -18.46
CA GLY A 564 -8.28 2.49 -17.46
C GLY A 564 -9.36 2.36 -16.40
N GLU A 565 -8.99 2.56 -15.15
CA GLU A 565 -9.93 2.51 -14.03
C GLU A 565 -9.60 3.61 -13.01
N CYS A 566 -10.60 4.45 -12.72
CA CYS A 566 -10.47 5.61 -11.84
C CYS A 566 -10.59 5.23 -10.36
N LEU A 567 -10.03 6.03 -9.46
CA LEU A 567 -10.01 5.78 -8.01
C LEU A 567 -11.42 5.74 -7.38
N GLU A 568 -12.36 6.48 -7.96
CA GLU A 568 -13.76 6.53 -7.49
C GLU A 568 -14.48 5.18 -7.56
N THR A 569 -13.94 4.21 -8.31
CA THR A 569 -14.46 2.84 -8.37
C THR A 569 -14.57 2.16 -7.00
N TYR A 570 -13.79 2.59 -6.00
CA TYR A 570 -13.87 2.05 -4.64
C TYR A 570 -15.08 2.56 -3.84
N ALA A 571 -15.63 3.70 -4.25
CA ALA A 571 -16.85 4.26 -3.67
C ALA A 571 -18.10 3.93 -4.50
N ASP A 572 -17.91 3.74 -5.81
CA ASP A 572 -18.99 3.53 -6.78
C ASP A 572 -18.65 2.36 -7.72
N PRO A 573 -19.19 1.15 -7.44
CA PRO A 573 -18.99 -0.03 -8.30
C PRO A 573 -19.48 0.15 -9.74
N GLU A 574 -20.36 1.12 -10.03
CA GLU A 574 -20.78 1.40 -11.42
C GLU A 574 -19.63 1.97 -12.26
N LYS A 575 -18.55 2.42 -11.63
CA LYS A 575 -17.31 2.89 -12.28
C LYS A 575 -16.26 1.78 -12.48
N ALA A 576 -16.58 0.53 -12.15
CA ALA A 576 -15.69 -0.61 -12.37
C ALA A 576 -15.17 -0.65 -13.81
N GLY A 577 -13.85 -0.72 -13.97
CA GLY A 577 -13.16 -0.74 -15.26
C GLY A 577 -13.37 0.51 -16.12
N LYS A 578 -13.72 1.66 -15.53
CA LYS A 578 -13.90 2.94 -16.24
C LYS A 578 -12.91 3.99 -15.72
N GLY A 579 -12.17 4.60 -16.63
CA GLY A 579 -11.18 5.62 -16.31
C GLY A 579 -10.37 6.04 -17.54
N GLU A 580 -9.47 6.98 -17.34
CA GLU A 580 -8.44 7.28 -18.34
C GLU A 580 -7.53 6.06 -18.50
N THR A 581 -7.21 5.70 -19.74
CA THR A 581 -6.36 4.53 -20.01
C THR A 581 -4.95 4.74 -19.50
N THR A 582 -4.42 3.76 -18.77
CA THR A 582 -3.06 3.79 -18.22
C THR A 582 -2.25 2.63 -18.76
N ALA A 583 -0.93 2.73 -18.71
CA ALA A 583 -0.04 1.69 -19.21
C ALA A 583 -0.10 0.45 -18.32
N SER A 584 -0.09 0.63 -16.99
CA SER A 584 -0.17 -0.46 -16.02
C SER A 584 -1.51 -1.21 -16.08
N GLN A 585 -2.66 -0.52 -16.10
CA GLN A 585 -3.97 -1.17 -16.17
C GLN A 585 -4.22 -1.85 -17.53
N THR A 586 -3.72 -1.27 -18.62
CA THR A 586 -3.74 -1.93 -19.93
C THR A 586 -2.91 -3.22 -19.90
N ALA A 587 -1.73 -3.18 -19.30
CA ALA A 587 -0.89 -4.36 -19.15
C ALA A 587 -1.54 -5.44 -18.29
N TRP A 588 -2.23 -5.09 -17.20
CA TRP A 588 -3.00 -6.05 -16.39
C TRP A 588 -4.09 -6.75 -17.21
N ALA A 589 -4.92 -5.98 -17.91
CA ALA A 589 -5.94 -6.55 -18.79
C ALA A 589 -5.31 -7.48 -19.84
N LEU A 590 -4.21 -7.07 -20.48
CA LEU A 590 -3.50 -7.89 -21.46
C LEU A 590 -2.94 -9.18 -20.85
N MET A 591 -2.32 -9.13 -19.67
CA MET A 591 -1.81 -10.32 -19.00
C MET A 591 -2.92 -11.32 -18.68
N GLY A 592 -4.05 -10.85 -18.14
CA GLY A 592 -5.21 -11.69 -17.85
C GLY A 592 -5.84 -12.28 -19.11
N LEU A 593 -5.95 -11.51 -20.21
CA LEU A 593 -6.50 -12.00 -21.48
C LEU A 593 -5.56 -12.98 -22.19
N LEU A 594 -4.26 -12.70 -22.23
CA LEU A 594 -3.23 -13.56 -22.85
C LEU A 594 -3.12 -14.93 -22.19
N ALA A 595 -3.52 -15.04 -20.92
CA ALA A 595 -3.54 -16.32 -20.21
C ALA A 595 -4.57 -17.31 -20.77
N HIS A 596 -5.63 -16.82 -21.44
CA HIS A 596 -6.80 -17.64 -21.82
C HIS A 596 -7.20 -17.51 -23.29
N LEU A 597 -6.72 -16.48 -23.99
CA LEU A 597 -7.07 -16.20 -25.39
C LEU A 597 -5.84 -16.30 -26.30
N ALA A 598 -6.10 -16.57 -27.58
CA ALA A 598 -5.07 -16.49 -28.60
C ALA A 598 -4.55 -15.05 -28.71
N PRO A 599 -3.24 -14.83 -28.91
CA PRO A 599 -2.68 -13.48 -29.00
C PRO A 599 -3.28 -12.68 -30.17
N THR A 600 -3.89 -13.34 -31.16
CA THR A 600 -4.59 -12.73 -32.30
C THR A 600 -5.99 -12.20 -31.97
N ASP A 601 -6.49 -12.35 -30.75
CA ASP A 601 -7.77 -11.75 -30.33
C ASP A 601 -7.72 -10.21 -30.48
N ASP A 602 -8.79 -9.62 -31.02
CA ASP A 602 -8.84 -8.19 -31.35
C ASP A 602 -8.57 -7.29 -30.14
N SER A 603 -9.09 -7.66 -28.97
CA SER A 603 -8.87 -6.89 -27.75
C SER A 603 -7.39 -6.89 -27.35
N ILE A 604 -6.70 -8.02 -27.50
CA ILE A 604 -5.26 -8.10 -27.24
C ILE A 604 -4.48 -7.25 -28.24
N GLN A 605 -4.78 -7.38 -29.54
CA GLN A 605 -4.07 -6.62 -30.58
C GLN A 605 -4.20 -5.11 -30.38
N ARG A 606 -5.39 -4.63 -30.03
CA ARG A 606 -5.63 -3.21 -29.73
C ARG A 606 -4.93 -2.74 -28.45
N GLY A 607 -4.88 -3.57 -27.41
CA GLY A 607 -4.13 -3.25 -26.20
C GLY A 607 -2.63 -3.16 -26.44
N ILE A 608 -2.08 -4.07 -27.25
CA ILE A 608 -0.66 -4.00 -27.67
C ILE A 608 -0.41 -2.73 -28.47
N ALA A 609 -1.27 -2.39 -29.43
CA ALA A 609 -1.15 -1.15 -30.19
C ALA A 609 -1.13 0.08 -29.26
N PHE A 610 -2.01 0.13 -28.26
CA PHE A 610 -2.00 1.19 -27.25
C PHE A 610 -0.65 1.29 -26.51
N LEU A 611 -0.09 0.18 -26.04
CA LEU A 611 1.21 0.21 -25.33
C LEU A 611 2.35 0.66 -26.26
N LEU A 612 2.35 0.25 -27.53
CA LEU A 612 3.36 0.70 -28.50
C LEU A 612 3.23 2.20 -28.80
N ASP A 613 2.00 2.70 -28.98
CA ASP A 613 1.73 4.09 -29.34
C ASP A 613 1.93 5.06 -28.16
N SER A 614 1.82 4.56 -26.92
CA SER A 614 1.99 5.34 -25.68
C SER A 614 3.38 5.23 -25.04
N GLN A 615 4.28 4.42 -25.61
CA GLN A 615 5.66 4.37 -25.14
C GLN A 615 6.36 5.69 -25.46
N ASP A 616 6.90 6.32 -24.43
CA ASP A 616 7.64 7.57 -24.54
C ASP A 616 9.14 7.28 -24.67
N ASP A 617 9.68 7.57 -25.85
CA ASP A 617 11.12 7.59 -26.09
C ASP A 617 11.70 8.82 -25.38
N HIS A 618 12.15 8.63 -24.13
CA HIS A 618 12.90 9.67 -23.42
C HIS A 618 14.02 10.21 -24.35
N GLN A 619 14.02 11.53 -24.58
CA GLN A 619 14.86 12.23 -25.57
C GLN A 619 16.38 12.09 -25.36
N ASP A 620 16.80 11.33 -24.35
CA ASP A 620 18.20 11.08 -24.00
C ASP A 620 18.80 9.87 -24.75
N GLY A 621 18.00 9.15 -25.55
CA GLY A 621 18.45 8.08 -26.45
C GLY A 621 18.98 6.81 -25.75
N LYS A 622 18.46 6.48 -24.56
CA LYS A 622 18.97 5.39 -23.69
C LYS A 622 17.84 4.56 -23.06
N GLY A 623 16.92 4.07 -23.88
CA GLY A 623 15.73 3.32 -23.48
C GLY A 623 14.46 4.17 -23.37
N ALA A 624 13.32 3.50 -23.23
CA ALA A 624 11.98 4.09 -23.24
C ALA A 624 11.10 3.53 -22.11
N SER A 625 10.13 4.32 -21.68
CA SER A 625 9.17 3.94 -20.63
C SER A 625 7.80 4.51 -20.97
N TRP A 626 6.82 4.38 -20.07
CA TRP A 626 5.50 4.99 -20.23
C TRP A 626 5.32 6.11 -19.22
N LEU A 627 4.53 7.12 -19.61
CA LEU A 627 4.09 8.17 -18.69
C LEU A 627 2.78 7.75 -18.03
N GLU A 628 2.74 7.85 -16.71
CA GLU A 628 1.55 7.50 -15.92
C GLU A 628 1.48 8.41 -14.68
N PRO A 629 0.87 9.59 -14.79
CA PRO A 629 0.64 10.44 -13.63
C PRO A 629 -0.47 9.89 -12.71
N GLN A 630 -1.37 9.06 -13.25
CA GLN A 630 -2.48 8.43 -12.52
C GLN A 630 -1.97 7.49 -11.42
N PHE A 631 -2.76 7.37 -10.36
CA PHE A 631 -2.47 6.44 -9.28
C PHE A 631 -3.17 5.13 -9.58
N THR A 632 -2.40 4.04 -9.61
CA THR A 632 -2.88 2.69 -9.90
C THR A 632 -2.65 1.73 -8.73
N GLY A 633 -2.05 2.20 -7.63
CA GLY A 633 -1.94 1.48 -6.36
C GLY A 633 -2.95 1.97 -5.32
N THR A 634 -3.29 1.10 -4.38
CA THR A 634 -4.24 1.39 -3.30
C THR A 634 -3.66 0.95 -1.96
N GLY A 635 -3.53 1.88 -1.01
CA GLY A 635 -3.19 1.55 0.37
C GLY A 635 -4.45 1.26 1.19
N PHE A 636 -5.35 2.25 1.28
CA PHE A 636 -6.65 2.14 1.94
C PHE A 636 -7.74 2.65 0.99
N PRO A 637 -8.64 1.79 0.50
CA PRO A 637 -9.75 2.19 -0.37
C PRO A 637 -10.48 3.44 0.16
N ASN A 638 -10.74 4.42 -0.70
CA ASN A 638 -11.40 5.70 -0.39
C ASN A 638 -10.64 6.67 0.53
N HIS A 639 -9.46 6.29 1.03
CA HIS A 639 -8.76 7.07 2.06
C HIS A 639 -7.28 7.34 1.74
N PHE A 640 -6.62 6.42 1.03
CA PHE A 640 -5.18 6.49 0.79
C PHE A 640 -4.79 5.71 -0.47
N TYR A 641 -4.35 6.43 -1.49
CA TYR A 641 -3.94 5.85 -2.77
C TYR A 641 -2.44 6.03 -3.00
N LEU A 642 -1.88 5.16 -3.85
CA LEU A 642 -0.45 5.08 -4.11
C LEU A 642 -0.16 5.18 -5.61
N ARG A 643 0.96 5.83 -5.95
CA ARG A 643 1.57 5.72 -7.27
C ARG A 643 2.91 5.03 -7.14
N TYR A 644 2.99 3.83 -7.68
CA TYR A 644 4.21 3.07 -7.85
C TYR A 644 4.89 3.52 -9.14
N ASP A 645 6.05 4.17 -9.07
CA ASP A 645 6.65 4.75 -10.28
C ASP A 645 6.98 3.70 -11.35
N PHE A 646 7.33 2.47 -10.95
CA PHE A 646 7.65 1.40 -11.89
C PHE A 646 6.47 0.56 -12.38
N TYR A 647 5.23 0.77 -11.88
CA TYR A 647 4.03 0.07 -12.43
C TYR A 647 3.85 0.36 -13.91
N ARG A 648 4.06 1.61 -14.32
CA ARG A 648 4.05 2.04 -15.72
C ARG A 648 5.14 1.42 -16.57
N HIS A 649 6.10 0.71 -15.97
CA HIS A 649 7.25 0.16 -16.68
C HIS A 649 7.23 -1.36 -16.74
N TYR A 650 7.31 -2.06 -15.60
CA TYR A 650 7.44 -3.52 -15.63
C TYR A 650 6.16 -4.22 -16.07
N PHE A 651 4.97 -3.68 -15.83
CA PHE A 651 3.75 -4.32 -16.29
C PHE A 651 3.62 -4.26 -17.82
N PRO A 652 3.78 -3.10 -18.49
CA PRO A 652 3.87 -3.07 -19.96
C PRO A 652 4.96 -3.97 -20.52
N LEU A 653 6.14 -4.01 -19.90
CA LEU A 653 7.24 -4.90 -20.30
C LEU A 653 6.83 -6.38 -20.21
N MET A 654 6.19 -6.80 -19.11
CA MET A 654 5.62 -8.15 -18.97
C MET A 654 4.59 -8.45 -20.05
N ALA A 655 3.63 -7.56 -20.28
CA ALA A 655 2.55 -7.77 -21.24
C ALA A 655 3.08 -7.88 -22.68
N LEU A 656 3.99 -6.99 -23.08
CA LEU A 656 4.65 -7.03 -24.39
C LEU A 656 5.51 -8.28 -24.55
N GLY A 657 6.28 -8.65 -23.53
CA GLY A 657 7.10 -9.86 -23.53
C GLY A 657 6.27 -11.14 -23.68
N ARG A 658 5.21 -11.29 -22.88
CA ARG A 658 4.26 -12.42 -22.96
C ARG A 658 3.60 -12.49 -24.34
N TYR A 659 3.18 -11.34 -24.89
CA TYR A 659 2.61 -11.26 -26.23
C TYR A 659 3.61 -11.68 -27.32
N SER A 660 4.84 -11.15 -27.27
CA SER A 660 5.92 -11.47 -28.20
C SER A 660 6.21 -12.98 -28.23
N LYS A 661 6.30 -13.60 -27.04
CA LYS A 661 6.48 -15.05 -26.88
C LYS A 661 5.31 -15.84 -27.46
N ALA A 662 4.06 -15.41 -27.20
CA ALA A 662 2.87 -16.08 -27.71
C ALA A 662 2.77 -16.00 -29.25
N MET A 663 3.19 -14.86 -29.84
CA MET A 663 3.27 -14.65 -31.28
C MET A 663 4.49 -15.30 -31.95
N LYS A 664 5.47 -15.76 -31.14
CA LYS A 664 6.76 -16.30 -31.60
C LYS A 664 7.54 -15.30 -32.45
N PHE A 665 7.61 -14.05 -32.00
CA PHE A 665 8.54 -13.10 -32.61
C PHE A 665 9.97 -13.45 -32.16
N ASP A 666 10.74 -14.03 -33.07
CA ASP A 666 12.12 -14.41 -32.79
C ASP A 666 13.01 -13.16 -32.72
N GLY A 667 13.50 -12.82 -31.52
CA GLY A 667 14.55 -11.81 -31.31
C GLY A 667 15.96 -12.28 -31.70
N SER A 668 16.12 -13.49 -32.23
CA SER A 668 17.39 -14.12 -32.61
C SER A 668 17.75 -13.95 -34.09
N ALA A 669 17.19 -12.95 -34.77
CA ALA A 669 17.53 -12.60 -36.14
C ALA A 669 18.06 -11.16 -36.27
N LYS A 670 19.27 -10.91 -35.73
CA LYS A 670 20.39 -10.26 -36.44
C LYS A 670 21.67 -10.27 -35.62
#